data_AF-A0A915AMF0-F1
#
_entry.id   AF-A0A915AMF0-F1
#
_cell.length_a   1.000
_cell.length_b   1.000
_cell.length_c   1.000
_cell.angle_alpha   90.00
_cell.angle_beta   90.00
_cell.angle_gamma   90.00
#
_symmetry.space_group_name_H-M   'P 1'
#
loop_
_entity.id
_entity.type
_entity.pdbx_description
1 polymer ?
#
loop_
_entity_poly.entity_id
_entity_poly.type
_entity_poly.pdbx_seq_one_letter_code
_entity_poly.pdbx_strand_id
1 'polypeptide(L)'
;GGPIIIINAVCNSTDRDAYENEKVSVSRTELNENVPAYEDIVSLIGYLAQIPNEYTRRLGFTVLIDGRRAHLKHLRNALRACQHALYRQIRQVIIVQPERFLEQQKLNFDLIKEAYEFKTTLTSAHKLSKYIDVTQLPESLGGTFSYDAKNWADLREKYENFVVKASNWIETTKRHEKATLNESADSTDSHKTIIAPEELLKHGDELLDDLLSTDASSLKSRNADWNSTAQKVESLMKQIKNVEEAPALESKRIHQKARYKASMKLIENHAQGIRNLLEWIFGAGEKWLLTLHEIGESLDDAKQLVKDHIQLEGRSKEVAEQVDDLTEMANRLIAEFPSHAITLEKNRQQLHNVTHTFCARVHRQKRIVMQSVCFHQMLTEFSHKTDNLLESLCTEVKATDMMSAEKEKTEMEKKVDEMEKVYHGLMESGISFIDELCVNESNCSGRPVTRDYSAGIVHVRERLEEARERRRRCQDLVDMRRLKLQQLLQLYTCEKDGEQAVKWIDELRETLINEYGNFECGGEAVKAMRSDRLKVEETALSTYEYGKQLCQVALVLRRSLRMDVQPQLSLNQRLESAWGTLCRALSDNEAKLNIADAFYATVKEVSSRLDELCMKVNEHLMDNRQSHNYKRHSLNSLNTERKSLANDTRELKHIADMLVGQNDNNGIKPRSYDRRRNAVDEIRCKLAQVEEKQRKLENLWLNSICSASLSNTLSREKGTSSPVTEGGNPLRNRRVRIAVNTVHFDSSGSVSPNVSPELVNVGDSATESSLSKSSQQRLQS
;
A
#
# COMPACT_ATOMS: atom_id res chain seq x y z
N GLY A 1 52.31 -93.69 6.42
CA GLY A 1 53.58 -93.94 7.12
C GLY A 1 54.10 -92.65 7.70
N GLY A 2 55.13 -92.69 8.56
CA GLY A 2 55.91 -91.49 8.90
C GLY A 2 56.77 -91.04 7.70
N PRO A 3 57.49 -89.91 7.80
CA PRO A 3 58.32 -89.40 6.71
C PRO A 3 59.40 -90.40 6.31
N ILE A 4 59.74 -90.42 5.02
CA ILE A 4 60.69 -91.38 4.45
C ILE A 4 61.90 -90.62 3.94
N ILE A 5 63.09 -91.03 4.39
CA ILE A 5 64.36 -90.51 3.89
C ILE A 5 65.02 -91.64 3.11
N ILE A 6 65.26 -91.41 1.83
CA ILE A 6 65.93 -92.37 0.96
C ILE A 6 67.39 -91.95 0.81
N ILE A 7 68.30 -92.82 1.21
CA ILE A 7 69.75 -92.61 1.10
C ILE A 7 70.28 -93.55 0.05
N ASN A 8 70.76 -93.00 -1.05
CA ASN A 8 71.45 -93.78 -2.08
C ASN A 8 72.93 -93.93 -1.68
N ALA A 9 73.36 -95.12 -1.25
CA ALA A 9 74.70 -95.34 -0.71
C ALA A 9 75.76 -95.74 -1.77
N VAL A 10 75.49 -95.43 -3.03
CA VAL A 10 76.30 -95.83 -4.20
C VAL A 10 77.54 -94.94 -4.38
N CYS A 11 78.69 -95.57 -4.64
CA CYS A 11 79.83 -94.94 -5.30
C CYS A 11 79.86 -95.41 -6.76
N ASN A 12 79.94 -94.49 -7.71
CA ASN A 12 80.06 -94.80 -9.14
C ASN A 12 81.34 -95.60 -9.41
N SER A 13 81.21 -96.93 -9.51
CA SER A 13 82.12 -97.77 -10.28
C SER A 13 81.36 -98.27 -11.51
N THR A 14 81.86 -97.90 -12.67
CA THR A 14 81.30 -97.99 -14.02
C THR A 14 80.64 -99.32 -14.39
N ASP A 15 79.48 -99.23 -15.07
CA ASP A 15 78.89 -100.30 -15.88
C ASP A 15 79.93 -100.78 -16.90
N ARG A 16 80.51 -101.96 -16.67
CA ARG A 16 81.18 -102.77 -17.68
C ARG A 16 80.40 -104.09 -17.76
N ASP A 17 79.46 -104.13 -18.70
CA ASP A 17 79.04 -105.30 -19.47
C ASP A 17 78.02 -104.85 -20.54
N ALA A 18 78.49 -104.02 -21.48
CA ALA A 18 77.86 -103.82 -22.79
C ALA A 18 78.88 -103.19 -23.76
N TYR A 19 79.35 -104.00 -24.71
CA TYR A 19 80.10 -103.66 -25.93
C TYR A 19 81.60 -103.33 -25.84
N GLU A 20 82.36 -104.24 -26.44
CA GLU A 20 83.78 -104.18 -26.78
C GLU A 20 84.10 -103.11 -27.84
N ASN A 21 85.39 -102.74 -27.87
CA ASN A 21 86.14 -102.02 -28.92
C ASN A 21 86.14 -100.50 -28.90
N GLU A 22 87.08 -99.91 -28.15
CA GLU A 22 88.20 -99.17 -28.76
C GLU A 22 89.30 -98.88 -27.72
N LYS A 23 90.53 -99.27 -28.05
CA LYS A 23 91.74 -98.92 -27.29
C LYS A 23 92.14 -97.49 -27.65
N VAL A 24 92.09 -96.55 -26.70
CA VAL A 24 93.06 -95.45 -26.64
C VAL A 24 93.52 -95.26 -25.20
N SER A 25 94.84 -95.29 -25.06
CA SER A 25 95.64 -95.13 -23.84
C SER A 25 95.53 -93.73 -23.25
N VAL A 26 95.10 -93.61 -21.98
CA VAL A 26 95.35 -92.43 -21.15
C VAL A 26 95.81 -92.85 -19.75
N SER A 27 96.81 -92.12 -19.28
CA SER A 27 97.64 -92.22 -18.09
C SER A 27 96.90 -92.25 -16.75
N ARG A 28 97.43 -93.08 -15.84
CA ARG A 28 97.04 -93.25 -14.43
C ARG A 28 97.31 -92.00 -13.58
N THR A 29 96.38 -91.04 -13.48
CA THR A 29 96.37 -90.09 -12.33
C THR A 29 95.06 -89.31 -12.07
N GLU A 30 93.90 -89.75 -12.55
CA GLU A 30 92.61 -89.08 -12.25
C GLU A 30 91.51 -90.12 -11.99
N LEU A 31 91.43 -90.66 -10.77
CA LEU A 31 90.33 -91.57 -10.33
C LEU A 31 90.04 -91.42 -8.81
N ASN A 32 90.13 -90.22 -8.26
CA ASN A 32 89.67 -89.92 -6.90
C ASN A 32 88.56 -88.86 -6.97
N GLU A 33 87.37 -89.27 -7.44
CA GLU A 33 86.17 -88.42 -7.43
C GLU A 33 85.12 -88.93 -6.42
N ASN A 34 84.72 -87.99 -5.55
CA ASN A 34 83.42 -87.83 -4.89
C ASN A 34 82.91 -88.93 -3.95
N VAL A 35 83.42 -88.92 -2.71
CA VAL A 35 82.73 -89.49 -1.55
C VAL A 35 82.36 -88.34 -0.59
N PRO A 36 81.07 -88.10 -0.27
CA PRO A 36 80.66 -87.01 0.62
C PRO A 36 81.22 -87.20 2.03
N ALA A 37 81.63 -86.10 2.69
CA ALA A 37 82.17 -86.14 4.04
C ALA A 37 81.07 -86.52 5.05
N TYR A 38 81.46 -87.15 6.17
CA TYR A 38 80.51 -87.63 7.18
C TYR A 38 79.65 -86.49 7.76
N GLU A 39 80.24 -85.33 7.99
CA GLU A 39 79.57 -84.15 8.55
C GLU A 39 78.52 -83.56 7.58
N ASP A 40 78.78 -83.62 6.28
CA ASP A 40 77.84 -83.15 5.25
C ASP A 40 76.61 -84.07 5.18
N ILE A 41 76.80 -85.39 5.31
CA ILE A 41 75.70 -86.35 5.34
C ILE A 41 74.84 -86.13 6.59
N VAL A 42 75.45 -85.90 7.75
CA VAL A 42 74.72 -85.59 9.00
C VAL A 42 73.93 -84.28 8.85
N SER A 43 74.56 -83.22 8.31
CA SER A 43 73.95 -81.91 8.13
C SER A 43 72.78 -81.96 7.12
N LEU A 44 72.95 -82.65 6.00
CA LEU A 44 71.91 -82.84 5.00
C LEU A 44 70.72 -83.63 5.56
N ILE A 45 70.97 -84.74 6.27
CA ILE A 45 69.88 -85.49 6.94
C ILE A 45 69.19 -84.60 7.98
N GLY A 46 69.95 -83.81 8.74
CA GLY A 46 69.43 -82.87 9.72
C GLY A 46 68.55 -81.78 9.10
N TYR A 47 68.94 -81.23 7.95
CA TYR A 47 68.15 -80.28 7.18
C TYR A 47 66.88 -80.93 6.64
N LEU A 48 66.98 -82.08 5.96
CA LEU A 48 65.82 -82.81 5.43
C LEU A 48 64.84 -83.22 6.53
N ALA A 49 65.34 -83.51 7.74
CA ALA A 49 64.50 -83.80 8.91
C ALA A 49 63.67 -82.61 9.38
N GLN A 50 64.08 -81.37 9.09
CA GLN A 50 63.34 -80.16 9.47
C GLN A 50 62.17 -79.86 8.54
N ILE A 51 62.17 -80.43 7.33
CA ILE A 51 61.21 -80.13 6.27
C ILE A 51 59.78 -80.59 6.61
N PRO A 52 59.54 -81.85 7.05
CA PRO A 52 58.20 -82.24 7.45
C PRO A 52 57.72 -81.44 8.65
N ASN A 53 56.44 -81.10 8.67
CA ASN A 53 55.82 -80.44 9.81
C ASN A 53 55.94 -81.28 11.09
N GLU A 54 55.84 -80.62 12.25
CA GLU A 54 56.10 -81.25 13.54
C GLU A 54 55.24 -82.49 13.81
N TYR A 55 53.97 -82.45 13.39
CA TYR A 55 53.05 -83.59 13.49
C TYR A 55 53.56 -84.82 12.71
N THR A 56 54.05 -84.60 11.49
CA THR A 56 54.59 -85.68 10.64
C THR A 56 55.89 -86.24 11.20
N ARG A 57 56.78 -85.39 11.74
CA ARG A 57 58.05 -85.84 12.36
C ARG A 57 57.82 -86.76 13.56
N ARG A 58 56.78 -86.52 14.36
CA ARG A 58 56.43 -87.35 15.53
C ARG A 58 56.05 -88.79 15.17
N LEU A 59 55.67 -89.06 13.91
CA LEU A 59 55.35 -90.43 13.44
C LEU A 59 56.60 -91.31 13.22
N GLY A 60 57.79 -90.71 13.33
CA GLY A 60 59.10 -91.36 13.18
C GLY A 60 59.51 -91.59 11.72
N PHE A 61 60.78 -91.31 11.42
CA PHE A 61 61.38 -91.46 10.10
C PHE A 61 61.61 -92.92 9.74
N THR A 62 61.19 -93.29 8.53
CA THR A 62 61.63 -94.53 7.89
C THR A 62 62.81 -94.21 6.99
N VAL A 63 63.99 -94.70 7.31
CA VAL A 63 65.17 -94.49 6.45
C VAL A 63 65.30 -95.68 5.53
N LEU A 64 65.28 -95.45 4.22
CA LEU A 64 65.55 -96.46 3.22
C LEU A 64 66.96 -96.23 2.67
N ILE A 65 67.87 -97.18 2.89
CA ILE A 65 69.22 -97.10 2.35
C ILE A 65 69.32 -98.07 1.15
N ASP A 66 69.58 -97.54 -0.04
CA ASP A 66 69.86 -98.36 -1.21
C ASP A 66 71.28 -98.90 -1.13
N GLY A 67 71.39 -100.19 -0.75
CA GLY A 67 72.65 -100.89 -0.59
C GLY A 67 73.09 -101.70 -1.82
N ARG A 68 72.34 -101.70 -2.93
CA ARG A 68 72.58 -102.60 -4.09
C ARG A 68 74.01 -102.52 -4.63
N ARG A 69 74.56 -101.30 -4.73
CA ARG A 69 75.93 -101.01 -5.19
C ARG A 69 76.79 -100.31 -4.13
N ALA A 70 76.43 -100.45 -2.84
CA ALA A 70 77.10 -99.74 -1.74
C ALA A 70 78.25 -100.56 -1.12
N HIS A 71 79.39 -99.91 -0.85
CA HIS A 71 80.46 -100.51 -0.05
C HIS A 71 80.11 -100.47 1.45
N LEU A 72 80.52 -101.47 2.23
CA LEU A 72 80.17 -101.61 3.65
C LEU A 72 80.54 -100.39 4.51
N LYS A 73 81.64 -99.70 4.15
CA LYS A 73 82.09 -98.45 4.80
C LYS A 73 81.07 -97.32 4.64
N HIS A 74 80.49 -97.15 3.45
CA HIS A 74 79.49 -96.12 3.17
C HIS A 74 78.15 -96.44 3.83
N LEU A 75 77.78 -97.72 3.89
CA LEU A 75 76.60 -98.17 4.61
C LEU A 75 76.70 -97.89 6.12
N ARG A 76 77.85 -98.22 6.74
CA ARG A 76 78.12 -97.89 8.16
C ARG A 76 78.11 -96.38 8.41
N ASN A 77 78.67 -95.60 7.50
CA ASN A 77 78.68 -94.14 7.60
C ASN A 77 77.25 -93.57 7.49
N ALA A 78 76.45 -94.03 6.54
CA ALA A 78 75.05 -93.63 6.40
C ALA A 78 74.23 -93.99 7.65
N LEU A 79 74.36 -95.22 8.17
CA LEU A 79 73.69 -95.65 9.40
C LEU A 79 74.10 -94.81 10.63
N ARG A 80 75.39 -94.53 10.76
CA ARG A 80 75.91 -93.67 11.84
C ARG A 80 75.45 -92.22 11.69
N ALA A 81 75.33 -91.72 10.46
CA ALA A 81 74.82 -90.39 10.19
C ALA A 81 73.31 -90.30 10.50
N CYS A 82 72.53 -91.32 10.15
CA CYS A 82 71.12 -91.43 10.55
C CYS A 82 70.97 -91.44 12.07
N GLN A 83 71.76 -92.23 12.81
CA GLN A 83 71.69 -92.24 14.28
C GLN A 83 71.95 -90.85 14.87
N HIS A 84 72.92 -90.11 14.31
CA HIS A 84 73.31 -88.80 14.80
C HIS A 84 72.26 -87.74 14.46
N ALA A 85 71.84 -87.65 13.19
CA ALA A 85 70.93 -86.62 12.72
C ALA A 85 69.46 -86.85 13.12
N LEU A 86 69.05 -88.12 13.27
CA LEU A 86 67.67 -88.53 13.58
C LEU A 86 67.57 -89.24 14.93
N TYR A 87 68.40 -88.87 15.90
CA TYR A 87 68.43 -89.50 17.22
C TYR A 87 67.03 -89.62 17.84
N ARG A 88 66.62 -90.85 18.20
CA ARG A 88 65.26 -91.21 18.72
C ARG A 88 64.07 -90.86 17.80
N GLN A 89 64.32 -90.42 16.58
CA GLN A 89 63.29 -90.10 15.59
C GLN A 89 63.19 -91.17 14.50
N ILE A 90 64.05 -92.18 14.48
CA ILE A 90 64.00 -93.29 13.52
C ILE A 90 62.97 -94.33 13.97
N ARG A 91 61.97 -94.59 13.12
CA ARG A 91 61.01 -95.67 13.29
C ARG A 91 61.61 -97.01 12.87
N GLN A 92 62.26 -97.03 11.71
CA GLN A 92 62.94 -98.21 11.17
C GLN A 92 63.92 -97.78 10.08
N VAL A 93 64.98 -98.57 9.90
CA VAL A 93 65.88 -98.47 8.76
C VAL A 93 65.71 -99.72 7.90
N ILE A 94 65.49 -99.52 6.62
CA ILE A 94 65.35 -100.58 5.62
C ILE A 94 66.55 -100.49 4.71
N ILE A 95 67.29 -101.58 4.58
CA ILE A 95 68.46 -101.65 3.72
C ILE A 95 68.14 -102.57 2.56
N VAL A 96 68.29 -102.05 1.35
CA VAL A 96 68.18 -102.86 0.13
C VAL A 96 69.46 -103.70 0.01
N GLN A 97 69.29 -105.02 -0.05
CA GLN A 97 70.40 -105.97 -0.03
C GLN A 97 71.35 -105.76 -1.23
N PRO A 98 72.68 -105.82 -1.01
CA PRO A 98 73.67 -105.81 -2.10
C PRO A 98 73.52 -107.03 -3.02
N GLU A 99 73.78 -106.88 -4.32
CA GLU A 99 73.58 -107.95 -5.31
C GLU A 99 74.51 -109.16 -5.13
N ARG A 100 75.67 -109.00 -4.46
CA ARG A 100 76.68 -110.06 -4.22
C ARG A 100 76.89 -110.35 -2.72
N PHE A 101 75.81 -110.62 -1.98
CA PHE A 101 75.88 -110.78 -0.53
C PHE A 101 76.24 -112.22 -0.09
N LEU A 102 77.53 -112.52 0.02
CA LEU A 102 78.07 -113.80 0.55
C LEU A 102 77.80 -113.96 2.06
N GLU A 103 77.71 -115.19 2.56
CA GLU A 103 77.39 -115.49 3.98
C GLU A 103 78.30 -114.77 5.01
N GLN A 104 79.57 -114.50 4.66
CA GLN A 104 80.50 -113.72 5.50
C GLN A 104 80.08 -112.25 5.68
N GLN A 105 79.39 -111.67 4.69
CA GLN A 105 78.84 -110.32 4.81
C GLN A 105 77.53 -110.30 5.61
N LYS A 106 76.81 -111.43 5.66
CA LYS A 106 75.60 -111.61 6.49
C LYS A 106 75.91 -111.55 7.99
N LEU A 107 76.94 -112.27 8.43
CA LEU A 107 77.47 -112.18 9.80
C LEU A 107 77.93 -110.75 10.17
N ASN A 108 78.67 -110.09 9.27
CA ASN A 108 79.09 -108.70 9.48
C ASN A 108 77.91 -107.72 9.55
N PHE A 109 76.81 -108.02 8.85
CA PHE A 109 75.60 -107.20 8.88
C PHE A 109 74.76 -107.46 10.13
N ASP A 110 74.64 -108.70 10.58
CA ASP A 110 73.95 -109.03 11.83
C ASP A 110 74.63 -108.32 13.02
N LEU A 111 75.96 -108.25 13.03
CA LEU A 111 76.75 -107.44 13.98
C LEU A 111 76.47 -105.93 13.86
N ILE A 112 76.33 -105.41 12.63
CA ILE A 112 75.95 -103.99 12.40
C ILE A 112 74.52 -103.75 12.89
N LYS A 113 73.59 -104.69 12.70
CA LYS A 113 72.19 -104.59 13.13
C LYS A 113 72.06 -104.52 14.66
N GLU A 114 72.98 -105.14 15.41
CA GLU A 114 73.04 -105.07 16.88
C GLU A 114 73.70 -103.77 17.39
N ALA A 115 74.46 -103.05 16.56
CA ALA A 115 75.24 -101.89 16.96
C ALA A 115 74.45 -100.56 17.03
N TYR A 116 73.20 -100.51 16.56
CA TYR A 116 72.38 -99.29 16.52
C TYR A 116 71.06 -99.47 17.28
N GLU A 117 70.57 -98.40 17.90
CA GLU A 117 69.39 -98.43 18.79
C GLU A 117 68.04 -98.56 18.05
N PHE A 118 68.05 -98.62 16.70
CA PHE A 118 66.85 -98.64 15.87
C PHE A 118 66.69 -99.94 15.08
N LYS A 119 65.43 -100.29 14.78
CA LYS A 119 65.09 -101.49 14.03
C LYS A 119 65.64 -101.43 12.59
N THR A 120 66.62 -102.28 12.28
CA THR A 120 67.21 -102.40 10.93
C THR A 120 66.74 -103.68 10.23
N THR A 121 66.19 -103.54 9.02
CA THR A 121 65.63 -104.64 8.22
C THR A 121 66.34 -104.75 6.88
N LEU A 122 66.88 -105.93 6.55
CA LEU A 122 67.49 -106.21 5.24
C LEU A 122 66.47 -106.85 4.31
N THR A 123 66.29 -106.31 3.10
CA THR A 123 65.30 -106.82 2.13
C THR A 123 65.79 -106.64 0.69
N SER A 124 65.23 -107.37 -0.28
CA SER A 124 65.49 -107.12 -1.71
C SER A 124 64.64 -105.96 -2.24
N ALA A 125 65.07 -105.32 -3.33
CA ALA A 125 64.36 -104.22 -3.97
C ALA A 125 62.91 -104.59 -4.33
N HIS A 126 62.68 -105.77 -4.90
CA HIS A 126 61.35 -106.26 -5.27
C HIS A 126 60.40 -106.51 -4.09
N LYS A 127 60.91 -106.56 -2.85
CA LYS A 127 60.11 -106.76 -1.62
C LYS A 127 59.89 -105.46 -0.83
N LEU A 128 60.37 -104.31 -1.33
CA LEU A 128 60.23 -103.01 -0.66
C LEU A 128 58.77 -102.57 -0.48
N SER A 129 57.89 -102.95 -1.40
CA SER A 129 56.45 -102.68 -1.34
C SER A 129 55.75 -103.28 -0.10
N LYS A 130 56.39 -104.21 0.61
CA LYS A 130 55.89 -104.74 1.90
C LYS A 130 56.07 -103.78 3.07
N TYR A 131 57.00 -102.82 2.95
CA TYR A 131 57.41 -101.94 4.04
C TYR A 131 57.15 -100.46 3.75
N ILE A 132 57.18 -100.07 2.48
CA ILE A 132 56.91 -98.71 2.01
C ILE A 132 55.88 -98.79 0.88
N ASP A 133 54.93 -97.87 0.88
CA ASP A 133 53.92 -97.75 -0.18
C ASP A 133 54.60 -97.48 -1.53
N VAL A 134 54.16 -98.18 -2.58
CA VAL A 134 54.67 -98.06 -3.95
C VAL A 134 54.59 -96.60 -4.44
N THR A 135 53.61 -95.83 -3.99
CA THR A 135 53.43 -94.40 -4.33
C THR A 135 54.45 -93.47 -3.70
N GLN A 136 55.20 -93.92 -2.68
CA GLN A 136 56.22 -93.14 -1.98
C GLN A 136 57.65 -93.58 -2.34
N LEU A 137 57.78 -94.61 -3.18
CA LEU A 137 59.06 -95.13 -3.65
C LEU A 137 59.37 -94.58 -5.05
N PRO A 138 60.62 -94.15 -5.31
CA PRO A 138 61.05 -93.80 -6.65
C PRO A 138 60.95 -94.97 -7.63
N GLU A 139 60.79 -94.68 -8.92
CA GLU A 139 60.75 -95.71 -9.98
C GLU A 139 61.98 -96.62 -9.96
N SER A 140 63.16 -96.07 -9.64
CA SER A 140 64.43 -96.80 -9.52
C SER A 140 64.45 -97.86 -8.40
N LEU A 141 63.51 -97.80 -7.47
CA LEU A 141 63.33 -98.73 -6.34
C LEU A 141 62.02 -99.51 -6.44
N GLY A 142 61.37 -99.51 -7.62
CA GLY A 142 60.16 -100.28 -7.90
C GLY A 142 58.87 -99.60 -7.47
N GLY A 143 58.86 -98.27 -7.33
CA GLY A 143 57.68 -97.47 -7.02
C GLY A 143 57.16 -96.63 -8.17
N THR A 144 56.23 -95.71 -7.87
CA THR A 144 55.61 -94.77 -8.82
C THR A 144 55.84 -93.29 -8.45
N PHE A 145 56.70 -93.01 -7.48
CA PHE A 145 57.03 -91.63 -7.07
C PHE A 145 58.00 -91.03 -8.09
N SER A 146 57.53 -90.05 -8.87
CA SER A 146 58.38 -89.28 -9.75
C SER A 146 59.18 -88.27 -8.93
N TYR A 147 60.51 -88.44 -8.89
CA TYR A 147 61.41 -87.58 -8.13
C TYR A 147 62.60 -87.16 -8.97
N ASP A 148 62.74 -85.86 -9.15
CA ASP A 148 63.94 -85.23 -9.70
C ASP A 148 64.64 -84.46 -8.58
N ALA A 149 65.84 -84.93 -8.22
CA ALA A 149 66.63 -84.33 -7.14
C ALA A 149 67.10 -82.92 -7.49
N LYS A 150 67.35 -82.62 -8.77
CA LYS A 150 67.84 -81.30 -9.21
C LYS A 150 66.70 -80.28 -9.15
N ASN A 151 65.54 -80.63 -9.72
CA ASN A 151 64.35 -79.78 -9.66
C ASN A 151 63.89 -79.51 -8.21
N TRP A 152 63.93 -80.51 -7.33
CA TRP A 152 63.60 -80.31 -5.92
C TRP A 152 64.55 -79.32 -5.23
N ALA A 153 65.86 -79.42 -5.48
CA ALA A 153 66.86 -78.52 -4.90
C ALA A 153 66.68 -77.07 -5.39
N ASP A 154 66.54 -76.89 -6.71
CA ASP A 154 66.37 -75.56 -7.32
C ASP A 154 65.10 -74.86 -6.80
N LEU A 155 63.99 -75.60 -6.70
CA LEU A 155 62.72 -75.06 -6.20
C LEU A 155 62.76 -74.78 -4.69
N ARG A 156 63.49 -75.60 -3.92
CA ARG A 156 63.66 -75.42 -2.48
C ARG A 156 64.48 -74.18 -2.15
N GLU A 157 65.56 -73.95 -2.90
CA GLU A 157 66.38 -72.73 -2.78
C GLU A 157 65.55 -71.47 -3.06
N LYS A 158 64.72 -71.48 -4.12
CA LYS A 158 63.81 -70.36 -4.43
C LYS A 158 62.87 -70.05 -3.26
N TYR A 159 62.27 -71.07 -2.66
CA TYR A 159 61.37 -70.90 -1.50
C TYR A 159 62.07 -70.28 -0.29
N GLU A 160 63.22 -70.81 0.11
CA GLU A 160 63.91 -70.33 1.31
C GLU A 160 64.40 -68.89 1.14
N ASN A 161 64.89 -68.56 -0.06
CA ASN A 161 65.24 -67.19 -0.43
C ASN A 161 64.03 -66.24 -0.32
N PHE A 162 62.86 -66.67 -0.79
CA PHE A 162 61.64 -65.87 -0.66
C PHE A 162 61.23 -65.67 0.82
N VAL A 163 61.23 -66.72 1.63
CA VAL A 163 60.84 -66.65 3.05
C VAL A 163 61.71 -65.68 3.83
N VAL A 164 63.03 -65.72 3.62
CA VAL A 164 63.98 -64.80 4.28
C VAL A 164 63.72 -63.36 3.84
N LYS A 165 63.61 -63.11 2.52
CA LYS A 165 63.34 -61.77 1.98
C LYS A 165 62.02 -61.19 2.47
N ALA A 166 60.94 -61.98 2.43
CA ALA A 166 59.61 -61.58 2.87
C ALA A 166 59.55 -61.29 4.38
N SER A 167 60.16 -62.15 5.20
CA SER A 167 60.14 -61.98 6.67
C SER A 167 60.94 -60.77 7.11
N ASN A 168 62.12 -60.54 6.51
CA ASN A 168 62.94 -59.36 6.78
C ASN A 168 62.21 -58.07 6.41
N TRP A 169 61.57 -58.01 5.25
CA TRP A 169 60.80 -56.83 4.82
C TRP A 169 59.63 -56.51 5.77
N ILE A 170 58.89 -57.54 6.21
CA ILE A 170 57.78 -57.36 7.17
C ILE A 170 58.30 -56.78 8.49
N GLU A 171 59.43 -57.27 9.00
CA GLU A 171 59.96 -56.85 10.29
C GLU A 171 60.58 -55.45 10.24
N THR A 172 61.35 -55.12 9.21
CA THR A 172 61.94 -53.79 9.03
C THR A 172 60.86 -52.72 8.86
N THR A 173 59.86 -52.97 8.02
CA THR A 173 58.75 -52.03 7.78
C THR A 173 57.96 -51.76 9.06
N LYS A 174 57.62 -52.81 9.83
CA LYS A 174 56.95 -52.66 11.14
C LYS A 174 57.80 -51.90 12.18
N ARG A 175 59.12 -52.01 12.13
CA ARG A 175 60.02 -51.25 13.03
C ARG A 175 60.08 -49.77 12.62
N HIS A 176 60.15 -49.47 11.33
CA HIS A 176 60.12 -48.10 10.83
C HIS A 176 58.82 -47.38 11.17
N GLU A 177 57.66 -48.04 11.07
CA GLU A 177 56.36 -47.48 11.48
C GLU A 177 56.28 -47.14 12.99
N LYS A 178 56.91 -47.95 13.85
CA LYS A 178 56.94 -47.68 15.29
C LYS A 178 57.91 -46.56 15.66
N ALA A 179 58.99 -46.40 14.91
CA ALA A 179 59.99 -45.35 15.13
C ALA A 179 59.46 -43.97 14.71
N THR A 180 58.71 -43.87 13.61
CA THR A 180 58.14 -42.60 13.12
C THR A 180 57.03 -42.03 14.02
N LEU A 181 56.47 -42.84 14.93
CA LEU A 181 55.48 -42.40 15.91
C LEU A 181 56.09 -41.83 17.20
N ASN A 182 57.39 -42.01 17.46
CA ASN A 182 57.95 -41.76 18.79
C ASN A 182 58.95 -40.61 18.94
N GLU A 183 59.61 -40.08 17.92
CA GLU A 183 60.41 -38.84 18.11
C GLU A 183 60.89 -38.20 16.80
N SER A 184 61.20 -36.91 16.91
CA SER A 184 61.72 -36.00 15.89
C SER A 184 62.98 -36.52 15.16
N ALA A 185 63.14 -36.02 13.94
CA ALA A 185 64.23 -36.22 12.99
C ALA A 185 65.63 -36.58 13.54
N ASP A 186 66.32 -37.36 12.70
CA ASP A 186 67.77 -37.51 12.56
C ASP A 186 68.39 -38.80 13.11
N SER A 187 68.46 -39.84 12.26
CA SER A 187 69.63 -40.70 12.14
C SER A 187 69.57 -41.50 10.84
N THR A 188 70.45 -41.17 9.91
CA THR A 188 70.81 -42.02 8.78
C THR A 188 71.67 -43.17 9.28
N ASP A 189 71.17 -44.42 9.27
CA ASP A 189 72.07 -45.56 9.04
C ASP A 189 71.36 -46.81 8.51
N SER A 190 72.10 -47.49 7.64
CA SER A 190 72.00 -48.86 7.18
C SER A 190 70.93 -49.22 6.13
N HIS A 191 71.31 -48.94 4.87
CA HIS A 191 70.97 -49.78 3.73
C HIS A 191 71.07 -51.27 4.06
N LYS A 192 69.97 -52.02 3.88
CA LYS A 192 69.92 -53.38 3.28
C LYS A 192 68.49 -53.94 3.28
N THR A 193 67.65 -53.51 2.34
CA THR A 193 66.81 -54.40 1.50
C THR A 193 66.06 -53.55 0.46
N ILE A 194 66.62 -53.47 -0.75
CA ILE A 194 66.04 -52.82 -1.93
C ILE A 194 65.19 -53.88 -2.64
N ILE A 195 64.04 -54.23 -2.09
CA ILE A 195 63.06 -55.00 -2.85
C ILE A 195 61.71 -54.33 -2.63
N ALA A 196 61.09 -53.87 -3.71
CA ALA A 196 59.77 -53.28 -3.65
C ALA A 196 58.76 -54.34 -3.17
N PRO A 197 57.73 -53.98 -2.40
CA PRO A 197 56.70 -54.94 -1.97
C PRO A 197 56.02 -55.62 -3.18
N GLU A 198 55.85 -54.88 -4.27
CA GLU A 198 55.33 -55.36 -5.55
C GLU A 198 56.23 -56.45 -6.15
N GLU A 199 57.55 -56.24 -6.11
CA GLU A 199 58.51 -57.24 -6.56
C GLU A 199 58.47 -58.47 -5.65
N LEU A 200 58.43 -58.30 -4.32
CA LEU A 200 58.30 -59.44 -3.39
C LEU A 200 57.03 -60.23 -3.64
N LEU A 201 55.88 -59.58 -3.82
CA LEU A 201 54.62 -60.25 -4.12
C LEU A 201 54.70 -61.00 -5.45
N LYS A 202 55.29 -60.39 -6.48
CA LYS A 202 55.52 -61.05 -7.77
C LYS A 202 56.39 -62.30 -7.65
N HIS A 203 57.50 -62.23 -6.90
CA HIS A 203 58.34 -63.40 -6.63
C HIS A 203 57.59 -64.49 -5.85
N GLY A 204 56.65 -64.10 -4.98
CA GLY A 204 55.77 -65.02 -4.27
C GLY A 204 54.76 -65.70 -5.20
N ASP A 205 54.16 -64.97 -6.13
CA ASP A 205 53.23 -65.50 -7.14
C ASP A 205 53.95 -66.45 -8.11
N GLU A 206 55.12 -66.06 -8.64
CA GLU A 206 55.96 -66.91 -9.50
C GLU A 206 56.37 -68.21 -8.78
N LEU A 207 56.70 -68.13 -7.49
CA LEU A 207 57.01 -69.31 -6.67
C LEU A 207 55.77 -70.18 -6.41
N LEU A 208 54.59 -69.60 -6.23
CA LEU A 208 53.35 -70.36 -6.09
C LEU A 208 52.97 -71.07 -7.38
N ASP A 209 53.13 -70.41 -8.52
CA ASP A 209 52.93 -71.03 -9.84
C ASP A 209 53.89 -72.20 -10.05
N ASP A 210 55.18 -72.03 -9.73
CA ASP A 210 56.17 -73.12 -9.79
C ASP A 210 55.82 -74.28 -8.82
N LEU A 211 55.30 -73.99 -7.63
CA LEU A 211 54.88 -74.99 -6.62
C LEU A 211 53.56 -75.70 -6.96
N LEU A 212 52.70 -75.05 -7.76
CA LEU A 212 51.34 -75.50 -8.08
C LEU A 212 51.18 -75.94 -9.54
N SER A 213 52.23 -75.85 -10.37
CA SER A 213 52.19 -76.10 -11.81
C SER A 213 51.58 -77.47 -12.17
N THR A 214 50.55 -77.38 -13.00
CA THR A 214 49.65 -78.44 -13.47
C THR A 214 50.21 -79.22 -14.65
N ASP A 215 50.97 -80.28 -14.39
CA ASP A 215 51.04 -81.40 -15.35
C ASP A 215 50.02 -82.48 -14.92
N ALA A 216 48.95 -82.58 -15.71
CA ALA A 216 47.77 -83.41 -15.43
C ALA A 216 48.06 -84.93 -15.34
N SER A 217 49.28 -85.38 -15.67
CA SER A 217 49.71 -86.77 -15.60
C SER A 217 50.32 -87.18 -14.24
N SER A 218 50.65 -86.24 -13.34
CA SER A 218 51.33 -86.54 -12.06
C SER A 218 50.44 -86.42 -10.81
N LEU A 219 49.13 -86.26 -10.99
CA LEU A 219 48.17 -85.91 -9.93
C LEU A 219 47.97 -86.95 -8.80
N LYS A 220 48.63 -88.12 -8.86
CA LYS A 220 48.57 -89.14 -7.80
C LYS A 220 49.82 -89.22 -6.92
N SER A 221 50.83 -88.38 -7.16
CA SER A 221 52.10 -88.38 -6.41
C SER A 221 52.49 -86.97 -5.93
N ARG A 222 51.56 -86.21 -5.35
CA ARG A 222 51.88 -84.90 -4.73
C ARG A 222 52.60 -85.10 -3.39
N ASN A 223 53.81 -84.57 -3.28
CA ASN A 223 54.56 -84.49 -2.03
C ASN A 223 53.86 -83.50 -1.07
N ALA A 224 53.59 -83.91 0.17
CA ALA A 224 52.90 -83.09 1.17
C ALA A 224 53.70 -81.84 1.56
N ASP A 225 55.03 -81.87 1.39
CA ASP A 225 55.95 -80.76 1.64
C ASP A 225 55.63 -79.51 0.81
N TRP A 226 55.36 -79.68 -0.48
CA TRP A 226 55.06 -78.55 -1.38
C TRP A 226 53.74 -77.86 -1.04
N ASN A 227 52.75 -78.61 -0.56
CA ASN A 227 51.50 -78.03 -0.09
C ASN A 227 51.70 -77.18 1.18
N SER A 228 52.51 -77.63 2.14
CA SER A 228 52.83 -76.82 3.33
C SER A 228 53.69 -75.59 3.00
N THR A 229 54.56 -75.73 2.00
CA THR A 229 55.44 -74.66 1.50
C THR A 229 54.60 -73.56 0.84
N ALA A 230 53.69 -73.91 -0.06
CA ALA A 230 52.76 -72.98 -0.71
C ALA A 230 51.88 -72.21 0.29
N GLN A 231 51.30 -72.90 1.29
CA GLN A 231 50.51 -72.25 2.34
C GLN A 231 51.32 -71.21 3.14
N LYS A 232 52.61 -71.49 3.37
CA LYS A 232 53.49 -70.55 4.07
C LYS A 232 53.82 -69.32 3.21
N VAL A 233 54.02 -69.50 1.91
CA VAL A 233 54.20 -68.40 0.93
C VAL A 233 52.96 -67.51 0.90
N GLU A 234 51.77 -68.10 0.73
CA GLU A 234 50.48 -67.37 0.76
C GLU A 234 50.30 -66.57 2.07
N SER A 235 50.64 -67.17 3.21
CA SER A 235 50.55 -66.51 4.52
C SER A 235 51.48 -65.30 4.63
N LEU A 236 52.70 -65.39 4.09
CA LEU A 236 53.66 -64.29 4.09
C LEU A 236 53.24 -63.19 3.11
N MET A 237 52.77 -63.53 1.91
CA MET A 237 52.24 -62.57 0.95
C MET A 237 51.04 -61.79 1.51
N LYS A 238 50.15 -62.47 2.24
CA LYS A 238 49.03 -61.81 2.94
C LYS A 238 49.52 -60.84 4.03
N GLN A 239 50.58 -61.20 4.75
CA GLN A 239 51.16 -60.31 5.76
C GLN A 239 51.84 -59.09 5.14
N ILE A 240 52.51 -59.25 3.99
CA ILE A 240 53.10 -58.13 3.24
C ILE A 240 52.02 -57.11 2.86
N LYS A 241 50.93 -57.56 2.23
CA LYS A 241 49.78 -56.71 1.85
C LYS A 241 49.18 -55.97 3.04
N ASN A 242 48.97 -56.66 4.17
CA ASN A 242 48.40 -56.03 5.37
C ASN A 242 49.30 -54.94 5.99
N VAL A 243 50.62 -55.11 5.92
CA VAL A 243 51.57 -54.12 6.46
C VAL A 243 51.65 -52.90 5.54
N GLU A 244 51.58 -53.10 4.23
CA GLU A 244 51.55 -52.02 3.25
C GLU A 244 50.28 -51.15 3.34
N GLU A 245 49.11 -51.75 3.57
CA GLU A 245 47.84 -51.03 3.64
C GLU A 245 47.55 -50.34 5.00
N ALA A 246 48.22 -50.75 6.08
CA ALA A 246 48.02 -50.23 7.43
C ALA A 246 48.18 -48.69 7.59
N PRO A 247 49.24 -48.04 7.08
CA PRO A 247 49.44 -46.60 7.26
C PRO A 247 48.39 -45.74 6.51
N ALA A 248 47.90 -46.22 5.37
CA ALA A 248 46.84 -45.55 4.62
C ALA A 248 45.49 -45.59 5.37
N LEU A 249 45.20 -46.70 6.05
CA LEU A 249 43.98 -46.88 6.84
C LEU A 249 44.02 -46.02 8.13
N GLU A 250 45.17 -45.95 8.80
CA GLU A 250 45.33 -45.10 9.98
C GLU A 250 45.28 -43.60 9.62
N SER A 251 45.90 -43.19 8.51
CA SER A 251 45.78 -41.82 7.99
C SER A 251 44.32 -41.44 7.71
N LYS A 252 43.54 -42.35 7.10
CA LYS A 252 42.08 -42.16 6.90
C LYS A 252 41.34 -42.01 8.23
N ARG A 253 41.66 -42.79 9.27
CA ARG A 253 41.06 -42.66 10.62
C ARG A 253 41.40 -41.32 11.28
N ILE A 254 42.66 -40.89 11.22
CA ILE A 254 43.10 -39.61 11.78
C ILE A 254 42.38 -38.45 11.08
N HIS A 255 42.33 -38.46 9.73
CA HIS A 255 41.58 -37.46 8.97
C HIS A 255 40.09 -37.45 9.31
N GLN A 256 39.46 -38.63 9.47
CA GLN A 256 38.05 -38.72 9.85
C GLN A 256 37.79 -38.18 11.27
N LYS A 257 38.68 -38.47 12.22
CA LYS A 257 38.59 -37.96 13.60
C LYS A 257 38.83 -36.45 13.66
N ALA A 258 39.79 -35.94 12.91
CA ALA A 258 40.06 -34.50 12.81
C ALA A 258 38.88 -33.76 12.17
N ARG A 259 38.29 -34.32 11.10
CA ARG A 259 37.09 -33.79 10.46
C ARG A 259 35.94 -33.73 11.45
N TYR A 260 35.62 -34.83 12.14
CA TYR A 260 34.55 -34.86 13.16
C TYR A 260 34.77 -33.83 14.27
N LYS A 261 36.01 -33.65 14.76
CA LYS A 261 36.32 -32.63 15.77
C LYS A 261 36.07 -31.20 15.24
N ALA A 262 36.45 -30.91 13.99
CA ALA A 262 36.17 -29.63 13.36
C ALA A 262 34.66 -29.38 13.19
N SER A 263 33.92 -30.43 12.81
CA SER A 263 32.45 -30.42 12.68
C SER A 263 31.75 -30.07 14.00
N MET A 264 32.15 -30.74 15.10
CA MET A 264 31.58 -30.48 16.42
C MET A 264 31.83 -29.05 16.87
N LYS A 265 33.03 -28.51 16.62
CA LYS A 265 33.36 -27.11 16.92
C LYS A 265 32.47 -26.13 16.14
N LEU A 266 32.15 -26.43 14.87
CA LEU A 266 31.27 -25.59 14.07
C LEU A 266 29.83 -25.60 14.58
N ILE A 267 29.32 -26.76 15.01
CA ILE A 267 27.99 -26.89 15.65
C ILE A 267 27.96 -26.13 16.99
N GLU A 268 29.01 -26.22 17.80
CA GLU A 268 29.13 -25.48 19.06
C GLU A 268 29.15 -23.96 18.83
N ASN A 269 29.90 -23.49 17.83
CA ASN A 269 29.93 -22.08 17.45
C ASN A 269 28.56 -21.58 17.02
N HIS A 270 27.84 -22.33 16.18
CA HIS A 270 26.47 -22.01 15.78
C HIS A 270 25.53 -21.95 16.99
N ALA A 271 25.60 -22.94 17.89
CA ALA A 271 24.79 -22.94 19.10
C ALA A 271 25.13 -21.78 20.04
N GLN A 272 26.39 -21.37 20.13
CA GLN A 272 26.81 -20.20 20.92
C GLN A 272 26.30 -18.90 20.29
N GLY A 273 26.36 -18.76 18.96
CA GLY A 273 25.79 -17.62 18.24
C GLY A 273 24.29 -17.47 18.53
N ILE A 274 23.53 -18.57 18.44
CA ILE A 274 22.10 -18.58 18.81
C ILE A 274 21.91 -18.13 20.26
N ARG A 275 22.67 -18.67 21.21
CA ARG A 275 22.54 -18.31 22.64
C ARG A 275 22.77 -16.82 22.87
N ASN A 276 23.82 -16.25 22.28
CA ASN A 276 24.15 -14.83 22.43
C ASN A 276 23.03 -13.93 21.92
N LEU A 277 22.47 -14.24 20.75
CA LEU A 277 21.35 -13.48 20.17
C LEU A 277 20.10 -13.59 21.02
N LEU A 278 19.75 -14.81 21.48
CA LEU A 278 18.58 -14.99 22.34
C LEU A 278 18.74 -14.29 23.69
N GLU A 279 19.93 -14.32 24.29
CA GLU A 279 20.25 -13.60 25.53
C GLU A 279 20.10 -12.10 25.35
N TRP A 280 20.55 -11.56 24.21
CA TRP A 280 20.35 -10.15 23.90
C TRP A 280 18.87 -9.82 23.69
N ILE A 281 18.15 -10.57 22.84
CA ILE A 281 16.74 -10.33 22.53
C ILE A 281 15.89 -10.37 23.81
N PHE A 282 15.99 -11.44 24.60
CA PHE A 282 15.22 -11.59 25.83
C PHE A 282 15.75 -10.78 27.01
N GLY A 283 17.00 -10.30 26.93
CA GLY A 283 17.68 -9.55 27.98
C GLY A 283 17.70 -8.05 27.68
N ALA A 284 18.80 -7.58 27.10
CA ALA A 284 19.04 -6.15 26.88
C ALA A 284 18.05 -5.52 25.89
N GLY A 285 17.75 -6.21 24.78
CA GLY A 285 16.81 -5.78 23.76
C GLY A 285 15.39 -5.61 24.30
N GLU A 286 14.87 -6.62 25.01
CA GLU A 286 13.55 -6.53 25.64
C GLU A 286 13.47 -5.41 26.68
N LYS A 287 14.49 -5.27 27.54
CA LYS A 287 14.54 -4.20 28.55
C LYS A 287 14.51 -2.81 27.91
N TRP A 288 15.32 -2.58 26.87
CA TRP A 288 15.33 -1.31 26.16
C TRP A 288 14.00 -1.04 25.46
N LEU A 289 13.40 -2.06 24.82
CA LEU A 289 12.08 -1.91 24.21
C LEU A 289 10.96 -1.63 25.25
N LEU A 290 11.12 -2.07 26.50
CA LEU A 290 10.18 -1.77 27.59
C LEU A 290 10.34 -0.35 28.14
N THR A 291 11.54 0.25 28.09
CA THR A 291 11.70 1.66 28.51
C THR A 291 11.05 2.62 27.52
N LEU A 292 10.98 2.28 26.25
CA LEU A 292 10.42 3.14 25.20
C LEU A 292 8.89 3.00 25.07
N HIS A 293 8.15 3.41 26.09
CA HIS A 293 6.68 3.33 26.15
C HIS A 293 5.99 4.70 26.22
N GLU A 294 6.76 5.78 26.20
CA GLU A 294 6.24 7.15 26.17
C GLU A 294 5.88 7.56 24.75
N ILE A 295 4.89 8.46 24.61
CA ILE A 295 4.50 9.04 23.32
C ILE A 295 4.97 10.50 23.15
N GLY A 296 5.47 11.12 24.23
CA GLY A 296 5.81 12.54 24.30
C GLY A 296 4.59 13.42 24.58
N GLU A 297 4.82 14.57 25.22
CA GLU A 297 3.78 15.57 25.52
C GLU A 297 3.80 16.76 24.55
N SER A 298 4.82 16.83 23.70
CA SER A 298 5.01 17.89 22.71
C SER A 298 5.59 17.34 21.40
N LEU A 299 5.54 18.17 20.35
CA LEU A 299 6.13 17.82 19.06
C LEU A 299 7.64 17.52 19.16
N ASP A 300 8.36 18.27 19.98
CA ASP A 300 9.81 18.11 20.12
C ASP A 300 10.16 16.88 20.97
N ASP A 301 9.38 16.60 22.03
CA ASP A 301 9.54 15.37 22.82
C ASP A 301 9.26 14.14 21.96
N ALA A 302 8.17 14.14 21.19
CA ALA A 302 7.84 13.04 20.28
C ALA A 302 8.94 12.83 19.22
N LYS A 303 9.49 13.90 18.65
CA LYS A 303 10.64 13.80 17.72
C LYS A 303 11.88 13.24 18.39
N GLN A 304 12.13 13.57 19.66
CA GLN A 304 13.27 13.05 20.40
C GLN A 304 13.09 11.55 20.65
N LEU A 305 11.91 11.10 21.07
CA LEU A 305 11.56 9.69 21.22
C LEU A 305 11.71 8.92 19.89
N VAL A 306 11.35 9.52 18.74
CA VAL A 306 11.59 8.90 17.43
C VAL A 306 13.08 8.59 17.21
N LYS A 307 14.00 9.47 17.65
CA LYS A 307 15.44 9.21 17.52
C LYS A 307 15.87 8.01 18.37
N ASP A 308 15.33 7.88 19.57
CA ASP A 308 15.63 6.77 20.47
C ASP A 308 15.09 5.44 19.89
N HIS A 309 13.90 5.47 19.28
CA HIS A 309 13.35 4.34 18.53
C HIS A 309 14.20 3.94 17.31
N ILE A 310 14.73 4.91 16.57
CA ILE A 310 15.63 4.64 15.43
C ILE A 310 16.91 3.95 15.89
N GLN A 311 17.46 4.30 17.06
CA GLN A 311 18.64 3.63 17.60
C GLN A 311 18.36 2.16 17.92
N LEU A 312 17.24 1.86 18.57
CA LEU A 312 16.84 0.47 18.85
C LEU A 312 16.53 -0.31 17.56
N GLU A 313 15.87 0.31 16.59
CA GLU A 313 15.63 -0.29 15.27
C GLU A 313 16.94 -0.62 14.55
N GLY A 314 17.94 0.26 14.62
CA GLY A 314 19.27 0.01 14.07
C GLY A 314 19.91 -1.24 14.68
N ARG A 315 19.92 -1.35 16.01
CA ARG A 315 20.40 -2.56 16.70
C ARG A 315 19.59 -3.82 16.38
N SER A 316 18.27 -3.67 16.25
CA SER A 316 17.39 -4.79 15.86
C SER A 316 17.69 -5.29 14.44
N LYS A 317 18.08 -4.41 13.51
CA LYS A 317 18.52 -4.79 12.16
C LYS A 317 19.85 -5.52 12.17
N GLU A 318 20.83 -5.05 12.94
CA GLU A 318 22.11 -5.75 13.13
C GLU A 318 21.90 -7.18 13.66
N VAL A 319 20.94 -7.37 14.57
CA VAL A 319 20.59 -8.70 15.08
C VAL A 319 19.92 -9.56 14.02
N ALA A 320 19.03 -9.00 13.19
CA ALA A 320 18.43 -9.73 12.08
C ALA A 320 19.48 -10.19 11.05
N GLU A 321 20.46 -9.34 10.71
CA GLU A 321 21.58 -9.70 9.83
C GLU A 321 22.42 -10.85 10.42
N GLN A 322 22.69 -10.83 11.74
CA GLN A 322 23.38 -11.93 12.41
C GLN A 322 22.57 -13.24 12.41
N VAL A 323 21.23 -13.16 12.42
CA VAL A 323 20.37 -14.34 12.25
C VAL A 323 20.48 -14.91 10.84
N ASP A 324 20.62 -14.07 9.82
CA ASP A 324 20.81 -14.52 8.44
C ASP A 324 22.15 -15.26 8.28
N ASP A 325 23.24 -14.72 8.86
CA ASP A 325 24.55 -15.38 8.90
C ASP A 325 24.49 -16.75 9.59
N LEU A 326 23.80 -16.84 10.73
CA LEU A 326 23.61 -18.11 11.45
C LEU A 326 22.70 -19.07 10.69
N THR A 327 21.72 -18.57 9.95
CA THR A 327 20.85 -19.35 9.08
C THR A 327 21.65 -19.96 7.93
N GLU A 328 22.54 -19.20 7.30
CA GLU A 328 23.44 -19.72 6.27
C GLU A 328 24.42 -20.76 6.86
N MET A 329 24.94 -20.51 8.07
CA MET A 329 25.76 -21.48 8.79
C MET A 329 24.98 -22.76 9.10
N ALA A 330 23.72 -22.66 9.52
CA ALA A 330 22.84 -23.80 9.77
C ALA A 330 22.63 -24.62 8.49
N ASN A 331 22.38 -23.97 7.34
CA ASN A 331 22.19 -24.64 6.05
C ASN A 331 23.45 -25.43 5.64
N ARG A 332 24.63 -24.85 5.80
CA ARG A 332 25.92 -25.53 5.57
C ARG A 332 26.10 -26.74 6.49
N LEU A 333 25.79 -26.57 7.77
CA LEU A 333 25.85 -27.64 8.78
C LEU A 333 24.85 -28.78 8.49
N ILE A 334 23.65 -28.46 8.02
CA ILE A 334 22.62 -29.45 7.65
C ILE A 334 23.10 -30.29 6.46
N ALA A 335 23.66 -29.64 5.43
CA ALA A 335 24.19 -30.30 4.25
C ALA A 335 25.38 -31.21 4.58
N GLU A 336 26.25 -30.79 5.50
CA GLU A 336 27.45 -31.56 5.88
C GLU A 336 27.15 -32.66 6.92
N PHE A 337 26.15 -32.47 7.80
CA PHE A 337 25.83 -33.38 8.91
C PHE A 337 24.33 -33.74 8.97
N PRO A 338 23.84 -34.65 8.11
CA PRO A 338 22.42 -35.01 8.04
C PRO A 338 21.84 -35.54 9.38
N SER A 339 22.67 -36.15 10.22
CA SER A 339 22.26 -36.64 11.55
C SER A 339 21.81 -35.54 12.52
N HIS A 340 22.23 -34.30 12.30
CA HIS A 340 21.88 -33.14 13.14
C HIS A 340 20.82 -32.24 12.48
N ALA A 341 20.36 -32.60 11.27
CA ALA A 341 19.52 -31.75 10.45
C ALA A 341 18.25 -31.28 11.17
N ILE A 342 17.55 -32.20 11.84
CA ILE A 342 16.29 -31.91 12.55
C ILE A 342 16.50 -30.85 13.64
N THR A 343 17.54 -30.99 14.45
CA THR A 343 17.83 -30.08 15.57
C THR A 343 18.27 -28.71 15.05
N LEU A 344 19.13 -28.68 14.03
CA LEU A 344 19.59 -27.44 13.40
C LEU A 344 18.43 -26.68 12.76
N GLU A 345 17.55 -27.39 12.05
CA GLU A 345 16.37 -26.81 11.42
C GLU A 345 15.38 -26.25 12.44
N LYS A 346 15.14 -26.97 13.53
CA LYS A 346 14.31 -26.49 14.65
C LYS A 346 14.89 -25.22 15.28
N ASN A 347 16.20 -25.21 15.56
CA ASN A 347 16.86 -24.06 16.16
C ASN A 347 16.84 -22.83 15.23
N ARG A 348 17.09 -23.05 13.93
CA ARG A 348 17.01 -22.04 12.86
C ARG A 348 15.62 -21.41 12.83
N GLN A 349 14.57 -22.24 12.80
CA GLN A 349 13.18 -21.76 12.77
C GLN A 349 12.80 -21.02 14.05
N GLN A 350 13.22 -21.52 15.21
CA GLN A 350 12.96 -20.86 16.50
C GLN A 350 13.62 -19.49 16.57
N LEU A 351 14.90 -19.37 16.18
CA LEU A 351 15.63 -18.11 16.17
C LEU A 351 14.98 -17.09 15.23
N HIS A 352 14.59 -17.53 14.03
CA HIS A 352 13.88 -16.69 13.07
C HIS A 352 12.54 -16.17 13.64
N ASN A 353 11.73 -17.05 14.24
CA ASN A 353 10.44 -16.68 14.81
C ASN A 353 10.57 -15.66 15.97
N VAL A 354 11.53 -15.88 16.87
CA VAL A 354 11.79 -14.98 18.01
C VAL A 354 12.26 -13.61 17.52
N THR A 355 13.19 -13.59 16.56
CA THR A 355 13.75 -12.35 16.02
C THR A 355 12.71 -11.56 15.22
N HIS A 356 11.95 -12.23 14.36
CA HIS A 356 10.86 -11.60 13.62
C HIS A 356 9.82 -10.97 14.56
N THR A 357 9.43 -11.69 15.62
CA THR A 357 8.50 -11.17 16.63
C THR A 357 9.08 -9.95 17.34
N PHE A 358 10.36 -9.98 17.71
CA PHE A 358 11.03 -8.84 18.34
C PHE A 358 11.08 -7.63 17.41
N CYS A 359 11.56 -7.80 16.17
CA CYS A 359 11.62 -6.74 15.17
C CYS A 359 10.24 -6.13 14.90
N ALA A 360 9.19 -6.95 14.77
CA ALA A 360 7.82 -6.47 14.56
C ALA A 360 7.35 -5.55 15.70
N ARG A 361 7.71 -5.86 16.95
CA ARG A 361 7.39 -5.04 18.13
C ARG A 361 8.19 -3.74 18.16
N VAL A 362 9.48 -3.77 17.83
CA VAL A 362 10.31 -2.57 17.67
C VAL A 362 9.72 -1.63 16.61
N HIS A 363 9.33 -2.18 15.46
CA HIS A 363 8.72 -1.41 14.37
C HIS A 363 7.35 -0.85 14.75
N ARG A 364 6.51 -1.63 15.44
CA ARG A 364 5.23 -1.17 15.98
C ARG A 364 5.43 0.00 16.93
N GLN A 365 6.40 -0.10 17.84
CA GLN A 365 6.66 0.95 18.81
C GLN A 365 7.14 2.25 18.16
N LYS A 366 8.05 2.15 17.17
CA LYS A 366 8.45 3.30 16.37
C LYS A 366 7.26 3.95 15.67
N ARG A 367 6.35 3.15 15.09
CA ARG A 367 5.14 3.67 14.41
C ARG A 367 4.24 4.45 15.36
N ILE A 368 4.05 3.97 16.61
CA ILE A 368 3.28 4.67 17.64
C ILE A 368 3.85 6.08 17.90
N VAL A 369 5.16 6.20 18.11
CA VAL A 369 5.77 7.52 18.37
C VAL A 369 5.76 8.40 17.11
N MET A 370 5.90 7.81 15.91
CA MET A 370 5.72 8.56 14.65
C MET A 370 4.30 9.10 14.48
N GLN A 371 3.27 8.36 14.92
CA GLN A 371 1.90 8.86 14.95
C GLN A 371 1.73 9.99 15.96
N SER A 372 2.41 9.93 17.12
CA SER A 372 2.46 11.05 18.06
C SER A 372 3.02 12.32 17.41
N VAL A 373 4.13 12.21 16.67
CA VAL A 373 4.69 13.34 15.89
C VAL A 373 3.66 13.89 14.91
N CYS A 374 2.98 13.04 14.17
CA CYS A 374 1.94 13.45 13.22
C CYS A 374 0.78 14.15 13.93
N PHE A 375 0.29 13.60 15.05
CA PHE A 375 -0.76 14.19 15.87
C PHE A 375 -0.38 15.61 16.37
N HIS A 376 0.83 15.79 16.90
CA HIS A 376 1.30 17.10 17.36
C HIS A 376 1.55 18.09 16.20
N GLN A 377 1.93 17.62 15.01
CA GLN A 377 1.99 18.46 13.81
C GLN A 377 0.60 18.96 13.42
N MET A 378 -0.41 18.08 13.44
CA MET A 378 -1.80 18.45 13.15
C MET A 378 -2.37 19.42 14.20
N LEU A 379 -2.03 19.25 15.49
CA LEU A 379 -2.38 20.22 16.54
C LEU A 379 -1.77 21.61 16.28
N THR A 380 -0.51 21.64 15.83
CA THR A 380 0.19 22.89 15.50
C THR A 380 -0.45 23.56 14.29
N GLU A 381 -0.77 22.79 13.24
CA GLU A 381 -1.47 23.28 12.05
C GLU A 381 -2.86 23.81 12.40
N PHE A 382 -3.64 23.06 13.19
CA PHE A 382 -4.95 23.49 13.67
C PHE A 382 -4.86 24.80 14.47
N SER A 383 -3.87 24.92 15.35
CA SER A 383 -3.62 26.14 16.12
C SER A 383 -3.35 27.33 15.19
N HIS A 384 -2.47 27.15 14.19
CA HIS A 384 -2.17 28.19 13.21
C HIS A 384 -3.39 28.60 12.38
N LYS A 385 -4.19 27.64 11.89
CA LYS A 385 -5.43 27.93 11.17
C LYS A 385 -6.44 28.70 12.03
N THR A 386 -6.54 28.31 13.30
CA THR A 386 -7.41 28.96 14.26
C THR A 386 -6.95 30.38 14.57
N ASP A 387 -5.65 30.61 14.72
CA ASP A 387 -5.07 31.94 14.97
C ASP A 387 -5.29 32.88 13.78
N ASN A 388 -5.05 32.40 12.56
CA ASN A 388 -5.31 33.15 11.34
C ASN A 388 -6.79 33.52 11.19
N LEU A 389 -7.70 32.61 11.56
CA LEU A 389 -9.13 32.89 11.56
C LEU A 389 -9.48 33.91 12.65
N LEU A 390 -8.98 33.74 13.87
CA LEU A 390 -9.23 34.64 15.00
C LEU A 390 -8.77 36.07 14.69
N GLU A 391 -7.59 36.24 14.10
CA GLU A 391 -7.10 37.55 13.65
C GLU A 391 -8.08 38.21 12.67
N SER A 392 -8.60 37.44 11.71
CA SER A 392 -9.61 37.92 10.77
C SER A 392 -10.95 38.27 11.42
N LEU A 393 -11.35 37.57 12.48
CA LEU A 393 -12.62 37.79 13.17
C LEU A 393 -12.56 38.99 14.12
N CYS A 394 -11.42 39.20 14.78
CA CYS A 394 -11.19 40.27 15.75
C CYS A 394 -10.96 41.65 15.11
N THR A 395 -10.65 41.71 13.81
CA THR A 395 -10.50 42.98 13.09
C THR A 395 -11.86 43.55 12.67
N GLU A 396 -12.00 44.87 12.60
CA GLU A 396 -13.24 45.49 12.14
C GLU A 396 -13.57 45.10 10.68
N VAL A 397 -14.86 44.90 10.38
CA VAL A 397 -15.37 44.71 9.01
C VAL A 397 -15.12 45.99 8.23
N LYS A 398 -14.39 45.90 7.11
CA LYS A 398 -14.05 47.06 6.28
C LYS A 398 -14.92 47.19 5.02
N ALA A 399 -15.98 46.40 4.93
CA ALA A 399 -16.93 46.47 3.83
C ALA A 399 -17.63 47.84 3.78
N THR A 400 -17.59 48.48 2.62
CA THR A 400 -18.22 49.78 2.34
C THR A 400 -19.37 49.68 1.34
N ASP A 401 -19.49 48.55 0.66
CA ASP A 401 -20.49 48.27 -0.36
C ASP A 401 -20.85 46.77 -0.37
N MET A 402 -21.84 46.41 -1.19
CA MET A 402 -22.31 45.04 -1.34
C MET A 402 -21.19 44.08 -1.79
N MET A 403 -20.37 44.47 -2.77
CA MET A 403 -19.31 43.61 -3.33
C MET A 403 -18.20 43.33 -2.32
N SER A 404 -17.79 44.34 -1.54
CA SER A 404 -16.78 44.20 -0.49
C SER A 404 -17.30 43.37 0.68
N ALA A 405 -18.58 43.50 1.06
CA ALA A 405 -19.21 42.65 2.06
C ALA A 405 -19.31 41.18 1.61
N GLU A 406 -19.66 40.92 0.33
CA GLU A 406 -19.66 39.57 -0.24
C GLU A 406 -18.25 38.97 -0.30
N LYS A 407 -17.26 39.76 -0.70
CA LYS A 407 -15.85 39.33 -0.71
C LYS A 407 -15.36 38.96 0.69
N GLU A 408 -15.65 39.79 1.69
CA GLU A 408 -15.22 39.52 3.07
C GLU A 408 -15.93 38.29 3.65
N LYS A 409 -17.22 38.10 3.32
CA LYS A 409 -17.97 36.87 3.65
C LYS A 409 -17.31 35.64 3.04
N THR A 410 -17.07 35.65 1.73
CA THR A 410 -16.46 34.49 1.05
C THR A 410 -15.05 34.18 1.53
N GLU A 411 -14.24 35.20 1.83
CA GLU A 411 -12.89 35.01 2.40
C GLU A 411 -12.95 34.39 3.80
N MET A 412 -13.85 34.87 4.65
CA MET A 412 -14.06 34.30 5.99
C MET A 412 -14.55 32.85 5.91
N GLU A 413 -15.55 32.54 5.09
CA GLU A 413 -16.06 31.16 4.92
C GLU A 413 -14.94 30.21 4.47
N LYS A 414 -14.09 30.65 3.54
CA LYS A 414 -12.93 29.86 3.12
C LYS A 414 -11.98 29.55 4.28
N LYS A 415 -11.69 30.53 5.15
CA LYS A 415 -10.84 30.32 6.34
C LYS A 415 -11.49 29.34 7.33
N VAL A 416 -12.80 29.40 7.50
CA VAL A 416 -13.58 28.46 8.32
C VAL A 416 -13.47 27.05 7.74
N ASP A 417 -13.71 26.86 6.44
CA ASP A 417 -13.60 25.57 5.77
C ASP A 417 -12.20 24.95 5.90
N GLU A 418 -11.15 25.76 5.76
CA GLU A 418 -9.76 25.31 5.94
C GLU A 418 -9.48 24.86 7.38
N MET A 419 -9.91 25.64 8.39
CA MET A 419 -9.79 25.27 9.80
C MET A 419 -10.58 23.99 10.12
N GLU A 420 -11.80 23.89 9.60
CA GLU A 420 -12.70 22.75 9.79
C GLU A 420 -12.11 21.47 9.20
N LYS A 421 -11.54 21.53 8.00
CA LYS A 421 -10.89 20.38 7.36
C LYS A 421 -9.73 19.84 8.21
N VAL A 422 -8.87 20.72 8.71
CA VAL A 422 -7.74 20.32 9.57
C VAL A 422 -8.25 19.74 10.89
N TYR A 423 -9.28 20.34 11.48
CA TYR A 423 -9.90 19.83 12.71
C TYR A 423 -10.44 18.41 12.55
N HIS A 424 -11.20 18.12 11.48
CA HIS A 424 -11.76 16.77 11.29
C HIS A 424 -10.65 15.73 11.13
N GLY A 425 -9.61 16.04 10.35
CA GLY A 425 -8.44 15.17 10.24
C GLY A 425 -7.73 14.95 11.58
N LEU A 426 -7.58 16.00 12.40
CA LEU A 426 -6.98 15.90 13.74
C LEU A 426 -7.80 14.97 14.65
N MET A 427 -9.12 15.08 14.60
CA MET A 427 -10.02 14.24 15.39
C MET A 427 -9.94 12.76 14.98
N GLU A 428 -10.02 12.48 13.68
CA GLU A 428 -9.91 11.12 13.14
C GLU A 428 -8.56 10.49 13.46
N SER A 429 -7.48 11.25 13.24
CA SER A 429 -6.11 10.83 13.55
C SER A 429 -5.92 10.56 15.05
N GLY A 430 -6.41 11.46 15.92
CA GLY A 430 -6.32 11.31 17.37
C GLY A 430 -7.10 10.10 17.92
N ILE A 431 -8.29 9.82 17.39
CA ILE A 431 -9.07 8.63 17.77
C ILE A 431 -8.34 7.36 17.30
N SER A 432 -7.92 7.32 16.04
CA SER A 432 -7.15 6.19 15.51
C SER A 432 -5.85 5.95 16.28
N PHE A 433 -5.21 7.02 16.76
CA PHE A 433 -4.00 6.92 17.56
C PHE A 433 -4.28 6.31 18.93
N ILE A 434 -5.35 6.75 19.63
CA ILE A 434 -5.80 6.14 20.89
C ILE A 434 -6.12 4.65 20.69
N ASP A 435 -6.81 4.29 19.61
CA ASP A 435 -7.13 2.90 19.28
C ASP A 435 -5.85 2.06 19.11
N GLU A 436 -4.83 2.59 18.44
CA GLU A 436 -3.55 1.91 18.29
C GLU A 436 -2.83 1.70 19.62
N LEU A 437 -2.90 2.66 20.55
CA LEU A 437 -2.35 2.55 21.91
C LEU A 437 -3.05 1.49 22.76
N CYS A 438 -4.32 1.19 22.48
CA CYS A 438 -5.12 0.21 23.22
C CYS A 438 -4.92 -1.24 22.77
N VAL A 439 -4.18 -1.49 21.68
CA VAL A 439 -3.95 -2.85 21.18
C VAL A 439 -2.96 -3.60 22.07
N ASN A 440 -3.41 -4.71 22.66
CA ASN A 440 -2.60 -5.61 23.49
C ASN A 440 -1.46 -6.27 22.70
N GLU A 441 -0.28 -6.34 23.31
CA GLU A 441 0.91 -6.98 22.72
C GLU A 441 1.35 -8.19 23.56
N SER A 442 2.01 -9.16 22.94
CA SER A 442 2.69 -10.27 23.61
C SER A 442 4.18 -10.29 23.26
N ASN A 443 5.03 -10.71 24.19
CA ASN A 443 6.47 -10.81 23.95
C ASN A 443 6.81 -12.04 23.10
N CYS A 444 8.11 -12.21 22.77
CA CYS A 444 8.59 -13.35 21.98
C CYS A 444 8.43 -14.71 22.69
N SER A 445 8.01 -14.73 23.96
CA SER A 445 7.64 -15.94 24.71
C SER A 445 6.13 -16.18 24.79
N GLY A 446 5.31 -15.36 24.12
CA GLY A 446 3.84 -15.48 24.12
C GLY A 446 3.16 -14.96 25.39
N ARG A 447 3.89 -14.28 26.28
CA ARG A 447 3.31 -13.66 27.48
C ARG A 447 2.78 -12.27 27.14
N PRO A 448 1.61 -11.88 27.68
CA PRO A 448 1.11 -10.53 27.49
C PRO A 448 2.10 -9.51 28.07
N VAL A 449 2.35 -8.45 27.31
CA VAL A 449 3.17 -7.31 27.72
C VAL A 449 2.20 -6.15 27.93
N THR A 450 1.90 -5.86 29.20
CA THR A 450 1.20 -4.63 29.58
C THR A 450 2.19 -3.48 29.55
N ARG A 451 2.23 -2.75 28.43
CA ARG A 451 2.76 -1.39 28.41
C ARG A 451 1.65 -0.44 28.84
N ASP A 452 1.97 0.43 29.78
CA ASP A 452 1.00 1.38 30.30
C ASP A 452 1.03 2.66 29.47
N TYR A 453 0.12 2.77 28.50
CA TYR A 453 -0.13 4.00 27.76
C TYR A 453 -1.20 4.88 28.40
N SER A 454 -1.68 4.59 29.62
CA SER A 454 -2.81 5.31 30.22
C SER A 454 -2.56 6.82 30.28
N ALA A 455 -1.38 7.25 30.72
CA ALA A 455 -0.98 8.65 30.76
C ALA A 455 -0.98 9.29 29.36
N GLY A 456 -0.42 8.60 28.36
CA GLY A 456 -0.42 9.06 26.96
C GLY A 456 -1.83 9.17 26.36
N ILE A 457 -2.71 8.21 26.64
CA ILE A 457 -4.10 8.22 26.20
C ILE A 457 -4.85 9.40 26.82
N VAL A 458 -4.65 9.66 28.13
CA VAL A 458 -5.22 10.84 28.80
C VAL A 458 -4.71 12.12 28.15
N HIS A 459 -3.40 12.23 27.93
CA HIS A 459 -2.80 13.39 27.26
C HIS A 459 -3.43 13.66 25.87
N VAL A 460 -3.54 12.65 25.01
CA VAL A 460 -4.15 12.81 23.67
C VAL A 460 -5.62 13.24 23.79
N ARG A 461 -6.39 12.63 24.72
CA ARG A 461 -7.79 13.02 24.96
C ARG A 461 -7.91 14.47 25.40
N GLU A 462 -7.09 14.92 26.34
CA GLU A 462 -7.10 16.32 26.79
C GLU A 462 -6.79 17.30 25.65
N ARG A 463 -5.77 17.02 24.83
CA ARG A 463 -5.43 17.88 23.68
C ARG A 463 -6.57 17.93 22.65
N LEU A 464 -7.26 16.81 22.44
CA LEU A 464 -8.45 16.75 21.57
C LEU A 464 -9.64 17.55 22.16
N GLU A 465 -9.85 17.52 23.48
CA GLU A 465 -10.87 18.35 24.14
C GLU A 465 -10.52 19.85 24.07
N GLU A 466 -9.25 20.22 24.25
CA GLU A 466 -8.79 21.60 24.08
C GLU A 466 -9.01 22.10 22.64
N ALA A 467 -8.72 21.25 21.64
CA ALA A 467 -8.97 21.56 20.24
C ALA A 467 -10.47 21.74 19.95
N ARG A 468 -11.33 20.87 20.50
CA ARG A 468 -12.80 21.01 20.45
C ARG A 468 -13.27 22.34 21.00
N GLU A 469 -12.79 22.70 22.18
CA GLU A 469 -13.23 23.93 22.84
C GLU A 469 -12.70 25.18 22.13
N ARG A 470 -11.48 25.12 21.57
CA ARG A 470 -10.95 26.20 20.73
C ARG A 470 -11.78 26.37 19.45
N ARG A 471 -12.14 25.26 18.78
CA ARG A 471 -13.05 25.26 17.62
C ARG A 471 -14.39 25.91 17.97
N ARG A 472 -15.02 25.49 19.07
CA ARG A 472 -16.31 26.04 19.53
C ARG A 472 -16.26 27.56 19.68
N ARG A 473 -15.26 28.07 20.41
CA ARG A 473 -15.07 29.52 20.61
C ARG A 473 -14.89 30.28 19.29
N CYS A 474 -14.15 29.72 18.34
CA CYS A 474 -14.03 30.32 17.02
C CYS A 474 -15.34 30.29 16.24
N GLN A 475 -16.10 29.20 16.33
CA GLN A 475 -17.39 29.09 15.67
C GLN A 475 -18.40 30.12 16.18
N ASP A 476 -18.45 30.35 17.50
CA ASP A 476 -19.30 31.39 18.09
C ASP A 476 -18.97 32.79 17.53
N LEU A 477 -17.68 33.11 17.36
CA LEU A 477 -17.24 34.36 16.75
C LEU A 477 -17.54 34.44 15.25
N VAL A 478 -17.42 33.32 14.53
CA VAL A 478 -17.80 33.22 13.12
C VAL A 478 -19.29 33.51 12.95
N ASP A 479 -20.15 32.95 13.80
CA ASP A 479 -21.59 33.14 13.70
C ASP A 479 -21.98 34.60 13.93
N MET A 480 -21.34 35.26 14.89
CA MET A 480 -21.47 36.71 15.09
C MET A 480 -21.00 37.50 13.86
N ARG A 481 -19.89 37.11 13.23
CA ARG A 481 -19.36 37.76 12.02
C ARG A 481 -20.26 37.53 10.80
N ARG A 482 -20.80 36.32 10.61
CA ARG A 482 -21.79 35.98 9.58
C ARG A 482 -23.04 36.83 9.71
N LEU A 483 -23.58 36.96 10.92
CA LEU A 483 -24.75 37.80 11.18
C LEU A 483 -24.47 39.26 10.80
N LYS A 484 -23.32 39.80 11.22
CA LYS A 484 -22.92 41.17 10.88
C LYS A 484 -22.79 41.38 9.36
N LEU A 485 -22.15 40.46 8.65
CA LEU A 485 -22.00 40.53 7.19
C LEU A 485 -23.34 40.40 6.48
N GLN A 486 -24.23 39.52 6.97
CA GLN A 486 -25.59 39.40 6.43
C GLN A 486 -26.41 40.69 6.62
N GLN A 487 -26.31 41.33 7.78
CA GLN A 487 -26.95 42.62 8.04
C GLN A 487 -26.41 43.73 7.13
N LEU A 488 -25.09 43.75 6.87
CA LEU A 488 -24.48 44.68 5.92
C LEU A 488 -24.97 44.45 4.48
N LEU A 489 -25.03 43.20 4.04
CA LEU A 489 -25.56 42.87 2.71
C LEU A 489 -27.02 43.31 2.57
N GLN A 490 -27.86 42.99 3.56
CA GLN A 490 -29.25 43.44 3.58
C GLN A 490 -29.37 44.97 3.55
N LEU A 491 -28.53 45.67 4.32
CA LEU A 491 -28.49 47.13 4.33
C LEU A 491 -28.21 47.66 2.92
N TYR A 492 -27.13 47.20 2.27
CA TYR A 492 -26.77 47.69 0.94
C TYR A 492 -27.81 47.32 -0.12
N THR A 493 -28.48 46.18 -0.01
CA THR A 493 -29.62 45.84 -0.87
C THR A 493 -30.78 46.80 -0.67
N CYS A 494 -31.20 47.06 0.58
CA CYS A 494 -32.30 47.99 0.86
C CYS A 494 -31.99 49.42 0.39
N GLU A 495 -30.74 49.88 0.52
CA GLU A 495 -30.33 51.19 0.04
C GLU A 495 -30.39 51.29 -1.48
N LYS A 496 -29.85 50.28 -2.18
CA LYS A 496 -29.90 50.21 -3.64
C LYS A 496 -31.34 50.15 -4.16
N ASP A 497 -32.19 49.33 -3.54
CA ASP A 497 -33.59 49.19 -3.95
C ASP A 497 -34.41 50.44 -3.58
N GLY A 498 -34.10 51.09 -2.46
CA GLY A 498 -34.69 52.38 -2.09
C GLY A 498 -34.35 53.47 -3.10
N GLU A 499 -33.09 53.54 -3.56
CA GLU A 499 -32.71 54.43 -4.65
C GLU A 499 -33.44 54.12 -5.96
N GLN A 500 -33.69 52.85 -6.24
CA GLN A 500 -34.45 52.43 -7.42
C GLN A 500 -35.92 52.82 -7.32
N ALA A 501 -36.54 52.72 -6.14
CA ALA A 501 -37.91 53.19 -5.91
C ALA A 501 -38.05 54.70 -6.15
N VAL A 502 -37.06 55.50 -5.75
CA VAL A 502 -37.02 56.94 -6.07
C VAL A 502 -37.02 57.16 -7.58
N LYS A 503 -36.16 56.45 -8.32
CA LYS A 503 -36.10 56.56 -9.79
C LYS A 503 -37.41 56.15 -10.45
N TRP A 504 -38.04 55.07 -10.02
CA TRP A 504 -39.33 54.64 -10.55
C TRP A 504 -40.43 55.67 -10.31
N ILE A 505 -40.47 56.33 -9.15
CA ILE A 505 -41.43 57.41 -8.88
C ILE A 505 -41.17 58.60 -9.81
N ASP A 506 -39.91 58.97 -10.03
CA ASP A 506 -39.53 60.02 -10.98
C ASP A 506 -39.96 59.66 -12.42
N GLU A 507 -39.73 58.41 -12.85
CA GLU A 507 -40.15 57.89 -14.17
C GLU A 507 -41.67 57.85 -14.33
N LEU A 508 -42.41 57.47 -13.28
CA LEU A 508 -43.88 57.51 -13.26
C LEU A 508 -44.39 58.95 -13.35
N ARG A 509 -43.73 59.90 -12.67
CA ARG A 509 -44.04 61.33 -12.79
C ARG A 509 -43.79 61.82 -14.21
N GLU A 510 -42.67 61.46 -14.81
CA GLU A 510 -42.37 61.84 -16.19
C GLU A 510 -43.39 61.25 -17.16
N THR A 511 -43.78 59.98 -16.99
CA THR A 511 -44.83 59.33 -17.77
C THR A 511 -46.16 60.06 -17.63
N LEU A 512 -46.57 60.40 -16.40
CA LEU A 512 -47.77 61.19 -16.13
C LEU A 512 -47.76 62.54 -16.85
N ILE A 513 -46.65 63.28 -16.77
CA ILE A 513 -46.53 64.61 -17.40
C ILE A 513 -46.50 64.49 -18.94
N ASN A 514 -45.79 63.50 -19.48
CA ASN A 514 -45.55 63.40 -20.91
C ASN A 514 -46.73 62.78 -21.67
N GLU A 515 -47.32 61.71 -21.13
CA GLU A 515 -48.35 60.90 -21.81
C GLU A 515 -49.75 61.37 -21.45
N TYR A 516 -49.99 61.72 -20.18
CA TYR A 516 -51.30 62.13 -19.67
C TYR A 516 -51.41 63.63 -19.41
N GLY A 517 -50.32 64.39 -19.57
CA GLY A 517 -50.31 65.85 -19.44
C GLY A 517 -50.89 66.59 -20.64
N ASN A 518 -51.18 65.90 -21.74
CA ASN A 518 -51.77 66.46 -22.95
C ASN A 518 -53.17 65.88 -23.17
N PHE A 519 -54.12 66.76 -23.49
CA PHE A 519 -55.52 66.41 -23.65
C PHE A 519 -55.76 65.50 -24.86
N GLU A 520 -56.54 64.42 -24.68
CA GLU A 520 -57.17 63.66 -25.77
C GLU A 520 -58.68 63.93 -25.77
N CYS A 521 -59.29 63.83 -26.95
CA CYS A 521 -60.48 64.59 -27.23
C CYS A 521 -61.76 63.73 -27.28
N GLY A 522 -62.80 64.19 -26.56
CA GLY A 522 -64.09 63.54 -26.36
C GLY A 522 -64.37 63.13 -24.91
N GLY A 523 -65.64 63.18 -24.48
CA GLY A 523 -66.03 62.83 -23.10
C GLY A 523 -65.75 61.38 -22.69
N GLU A 524 -65.60 60.46 -23.64
CA GLU A 524 -65.14 59.07 -23.39
C GLU A 524 -63.61 58.99 -23.22
N ALA A 525 -62.85 59.81 -23.96
CA ALA A 525 -61.40 59.90 -23.83
C ALA A 525 -60.98 60.47 -22.46
N VAL A 526 -61.69 61.50 -21.97
CA VAL A 526 -61.46 62.06 -20.61
C VAL A 526 -61.68 61.00 -19.52
N LYS A 527 -62.69 60.14 -19.67
CA LYS A 527 -62.92 59.01 -18.74
C LYS A 527 -61.80 57.96 -18.81
N ALA A 528 -61.33 57.62 -20.01
CA ALA A 528 -60.21 56.70 -20.20
C ALA A 528 -58.92 57.24 -19.56
N MET A 529 -58.60 58.52 -19.79
CA MET A 529 -57.45 59.19 -19.17
C MET A 529 -57.55 59.20 -17.64
N ARG A 530 -58.75 59.42 -17.07
CA ARG A 530 -58.97 59.35 -15.61
C ARG A 530 -58.71 57.94 -15.06
N SER A 531 -59.18 56.92 -15.76
CA SER A 531 -58.94 55.52 -15.40
C SER A 531 -57.44 55.19 -15.43
N ASP A 532 -56.72 55.63 -16.45
CA ASP A 532 -55.28 55.36 -16.55
C ASP A 532 -54.46 56.13 -15.52
N ARG A 533 -54.81 57.39 -15.23
CA ARG A 533 -54.23 58.16 -14.12
C ARG A 533 -54.36 57.43 -12.78
N LEU A 534 -55.53 56.84 -12.50
CA LEU A 534 -55.75 56.07 -11.28
C LEU A 534 -54.78 54.88 -11.16
N LYS A 535 -54.52 54.17 -12.26
CA LYS A 535 -53.55 53.06 -12.28
C LYS A 535 -52.13 53.55 -12.02
N VAL A 536 -51.74 54.70 -12.58
CA VAL A 536 -50.43 55.32 -12.34
C VAL A 536 -50.31 55.72 -10.86
N GLU A 537 -51.36 56.30 -10.28
CA GLU A 537 -51.42 56.65 -8.86
C GLU A 537 -51.28 55.42 -7.95
N GLU A 538 -52.03 54.34 -8.22
CA GLU A 538 -51.96 53.09 -7.47
C GLU A 538 -50.57 52.43 -7.54
N THR A 539 -49.98 52.39 -8.73
CA THR A 539 -48.62 51.86 -8.96
C THR A 539 -47.57 52.69 -8.22
N ALA A 540 -47.69 54.01 -8.28
CA ALA A 540 -46.76 54.91 -7.63
C ALA A 540 -46.89 54.86 -6.11
N LEU A 541 -48.11 54.79 -5.57
CA LEU A 541 -48.35 54.63 -4.14
C LEU A 541 -47.71 53.34 -3.63
N SER A 542 -47.95 52.22 -4.32
CA SER A 542 -47.36 50.93 -3.96
C SER A 542 -45.83 50.98 -3.97
N THR A 543 -45.25 51.67 -4.96
CA THR A 543 -43.78 51.84 -5.09
C THR A 543 -43.21 52.74 -3.99
N TYR A 544 -43.91 53.81 -3.63
CA TYR A 544 -43.54 54.69 -2.52
C TYR A 544 -43.62 53.96 -1.17
N GLU A 545 -44.70 53.21 -0.92
CA GLU A 545 -44.84 52.41 0.30
C GLU A 545 -43.72 51.36 0.42
N TYR A 546 -43.39 50.69 -0.69
CA TYR A 546 -42.25 49.78 -0.75
C TYR A 546 -40.92 50.49 -0.43
N GLY A 547 -40.63 51.61 -1.10
CA GLY A 547 -39.43 52.42 -0.83
C GLY A 547 -39.33 52.90 0.62
N LYS A 548 -40.47 53.26 1.23
CA LYS A 548 -40.54 53.69 2.63
C LYS A 548 -40.22 52.55 3.59
N GLN A 549 -40.75 51.36 3.34
CA GLN A 549 -40.42 50.16 4.12
C GLN A 549 -38.92 49.83 4.03
N LEU A 550 -38.34 49.87 2.83
CA LEU A 550 -36.90 49.66 2.63
C LEU A 550 -36.07 50.69 3.39
N CYS A 551 -36.43 51.98 3.32
CA CYS A 551 -35.73 53.03 4.04
C CYS A 551 -35.79 52.85 5.57
N GLN A 552 -36.92 52.37 6.08
CA GLN A 552 -37.09 52.08 7.50
C GLN A 552 -36.21 50.90 7.94
N VAL A 553 -36.20 49.81 7.17
CA VAL A 553 -35.34 48.64 7.45
C VAL A 553 -33.86 49.04 7.42
N ALA A 554 -33.42 49.76 6.39
CA ALA A 554 -32.05 50.24 6.27
C ALA A 554 -31.64 51.17 7.44
N LEU A 555 -32.55 52.01 7.92
CA LEU A 555 -32.30 52.88 9.08
C LEU A 555 -32.09 52.07 10.38
N VAL A 556 -32.91 51.04 10.59
CA VAL A 556 -32.77 50.12 11.73
C VAL A 556 -31.45 49.36 11.63
N LEU A 557 -31.10 48.87 10.44
CA LEU A 557 -29.84 48.15 10.20
C LEU A 557 -28.63 49.05 10.49
N ARG A 558 -28.57 50.29 9.96
CA ARG A 558 -27.49 51.23 10.27
C ARG A 558 -27.33 51.50 11.76
N ARG A 559 -28.45 51.69 12.49
CA ARG A 559 -28.42 51.86 13.95
C ARG A 559 -27.88 50.62 14.66
N SER A 560 -28.35 49.44 14.29
CA SER A 560 -27.91 48.17 14.88
C SER A 560 -26.42 47.90 14.66
N LEU A 561 -25.92 48.25 13.48
CA LEU A 561 -24.52 48.13 13.07
C LEU A 561 -23.64 49.27 13.58
N ARG A 562 -24.22 50.27 14.28
CA ARG A 562 -23.55 51.49 14.76
C ARG A 562 -22.86 52.29 13.65
N MET A 563 -23.47 52.32 12.47
CA MET A 563 -23.01 53.10 11.32
C MET A 563 -23.66 54.49 11.29
N ASP A 564 -23.05 55.42 10.55
CA ASP A 564 -23.65 56.74 10.31
C ASP A 564 -25.03 56.62 9.66
N VAL A 565 -26.03 57.31 10.19
CA VAL A 565 -27.43 57.24 9.72
C VAL A 565 -27.75 58.30 8.66
N GLN A 566 -26.88 59.29 8.45
CA GLN A 566 -27.16 60.42 7.54
C GLN A 566 -27.46 60.00 6.09
N PRO A 567 -26.74 59.05 5.46
CA PRO A 567 -27.04 58.63 4.09
C PRO A 567 -28.48 58.12 3.94
N GLN A 568 -28.97 57.37 4.94
CA GLN A 568 -30.32 56.81 4.91
C GLN A 568 -31.40 57.88 5.13
N LEU A 569 -31.13 58.89 5.96
CA LEU A 569 -32.05 60.02 6.14
C LEU A 569 -32.15 60.86 4.84
N SER A 570 -31.03 61.06 4.15
CA SER A 570 -31.00 61.74 2.85
C SER A 570 -31.78 60.96 1.77
N LEU A 571 -31.61 59.63 1.72
CA LEU A 571 -32.39 58.78 0.81
C LEU A 571 -33.90 58.87 1.09
N ASN A 572 -34.30 58.85 2.37
CA ASN A 572 -35.71 59.02 2.74
C ASN A 572 -36.26 60.40 2.33
N GLN A 573 -35.49 61.47 2.53
CA GLN A 573 -35.89 62.81 2.07
C GLN A 573 -36.05 62.90 0.55
N ARG A 574 -35.17 62.23 -0.21
CA ARG A 574 -35.29 62.14 -1.67
C ARG A 574 -36.56 61.39 -2.09
N LEU A 575 -36.89 60.29 -1.41
CA LEU A 575 -38.11 59.54 -1.65
C LEU A 575 -39.36 60.38 -1.37
N GLU A 576 -39.42 61.04 -0.21
CA GLU A 576 -40.51 61.95 0.16
C GLU A 576 -40.64 63.13 -0.82
N SER A 577 -39.51 63.67 -1.28
CA SER A 577 -39.48 64.73 -2.29
C SER A 577 -40.02 64.23 -3.65
N ALA A 578 -39.57 63.08 -4.13
CA ALA A 578 -40.04 62.49 -5.38
C ALA A 578 -41.54 62.23 -5.33
N TRP A 579 -42.02 61.61 -4.24
CA TRP A 579 -43.44 61.40 -3.98
C TRP A 579 -44.23 62.72 -3.95
N GLY A 580 -43.75 63.72 -3.21
CA GLY A 580 -44.39 65.02 -3.15
C GLY A 580 -44.46 65.72 -4.52
N THR A 581 -43.45 65.58 -5.37
CA THR A 581 -43.49 66.11 -6.75
C THR A 581 -44.51 65.37 -7.63
N LEU A 582 -44.62 64.05 -7.48
CA LEU A 582 -45.62 63.26 -8.18
C LEU A 582 -47.04 63.60 -7.73
N CYS A 583 -47.31 63.72 -6.43
CA CYS A 583 -48.63 64.10 -5.91
C CYS A 583 -49.10 65.45 -6.45
N ARG A 584 -48.19 66.44 -6.56
CA ARG A 584 -48.50 67.72 -7.21
C ARG A 584 -48.86 67.53 -8.67
N ALA A 585 -48.09 66.74 -9.42
CA ALA A 585 -48.38 66.44 -10.82
C ALA A 585 -49.73 65.70 -10.99
N LEU A 586 -50.07 64.78 -10.09
CA LEU A 586 -51.36 64.09 -10.06
C LEU A 586 -52.52 65.06 -9.78
N SER A 587 -52.36 65.96 -8.79
CA SER A 587 -53.35 66.99 -8.46
C SER A 587 -53.55 67.99 -9.61
N ASP A 588 -52.47 68.41 -10.27
CA ASP A 588 -52.54 69.30 -11.43
C ASP A 588 -53.24 68.61 -12.61
N ASN A 589 -52.97 67.31 -12.81
CA ASN A 589 -53.64 66.50 -13.83
C ASN A 589 -55.14 66.33 -13.52
N GLU A 590 -55.51 66.07 -12.27
CA GLU A 590 -56.90 65.96 -11.84
C GLU A 590 -57.66 67.28 -12.02
N ALA A 591 -57.07 68.41 -11.65
CA ALA A 591 -57.65 69.72 -11.87
C ALA A 591 -57.93 69.97 -13.36
N LYS A 592 -56.99 69.59 -14.25
CA LYS A 592 -57.18 69.68 -15.71
C LYS A 592 -58.33 68.79 -16.19
N LEU A 593 -58.39 67.53 -15.75
CA LEU A 593 -59.48 66.62 -16.12
C LEU A 593 -60.85 67.12 -15.62
N ASN A 594 -60.92 67.71 -14.41
CA ASN A 594 -62.15 68.27 -13.87
C ASN A 594 -62.66 69.48 -14.68
N ILE A 595 -61.76 70.38 -15.12
CA ILE A 595 -62.12 71.51 -16.00
C ILE A 595 -62.63 70.97 -17.34
N ALA A 596 -62.01 69.92 -17.88
CA ALA A 596 -62.45 69.31 -19.13
C ALA A 596 -63.81 68.59 -19.01
N ASP A 597 -64.04 67.85 -17.92
CA ASP A 597 -65.33 67.23 -17.63
C ASP A 597 -66.43 68.31 -17.53
N ALA A 598 -66.15 69.42 -16.83
CA ALA A 598 -67.06 70.55 -16.74
C ALA A 598 -67.34 71.17 -18.11
N PHE A 599 -66.32 71.35 -18.96
CA PHE A 599 -66.49 71.83 -20.33
C PHE A 599 -67.40 70.91 -21.15
N TYR A 600 -67.12 69.61 -21.22
CA TYR A 600 -67.95 68.71 -22.03
C TYR A 600 -69.37 68.52 -21.49
N ALA A 601 -69.53 68.53 -20.16
CA ALA A 601 -70.85 68.49 -19.53
C ALA A 601 -71.67 69.75 -19.88
N THR A 602 -71.05 70.93 -19.77
CA THR A 602 -71.69 72.21 -20.12
C THR A 602 -71.96 72.33 -21.62
N VAL A 603 -71.06 71.89 -22.50
CA VAL A 603 -71.32 71.79 -23.95
C VAL A 603 -72.57 70.97 -24.21
N LYS A 604 -72.70 69.80 -23.57
CA LYS A 604 -73.84 68.89 -23.75
C LYS A 604 -75.14 69.51 -23.23
N GLU A 605 -75.11 70.08 -22.03
CA GLU A 605 -76.27 70.71 -21.40
C GLU A 605 -76.76 71.94 -22.19
N VAL A 606 -75.86 72.89 -22.48
CA VAL A 606 -76.17 74.11 -23.24
C VAL A 606 -76.65 73.74 -24.64
N SER A 607 -76.03 72.76 -25.30
CA SER A 607 -76.50 72.28 -26.61
C SER A 607 -77.92 71.72 -26.56
N SER A 608 -78.24 70.88 -25.56
CA SER A 608 -79.59 70.30 -25.41
C SER A 608 -80.62 71.38 -25.14
N ARG A 609 -80.32 72.30 -24.22
CA ARG A 609 -81.20 73.42 -23.87
C ARG A 609 -81.39 74.37 -25.06
N LEU A 610 -80.37 74.59 -25.88
CA LEU A 610 -80.49 75.37 -27.12
C LEU A 610 -81.35 74.67 -28.16
N ASP A 611 -81.21 73.35 -28.34
CA ASP A 611 -82.04 72.57 -29.26
C ASP A 611 -83.51 72.58 -28.80
N GLU A 612 -83.76 72.35 -27.50
CA GLU A 612 -85.09 72.41 -26.89
C GLU A 612 -85.73 73.79 -27.02
N LEU A 613 -84.97 74.86 -26.76
CA LEU A 613 -85.47 76.22 -26.89
C LEU A 613 -85.72 76.59 -28.36
N CYS A 614 -84.87 76.16 -29.30
CA CYS A 614 -85.13 76.30 -30.74
C CYS A 614 -86.43 75.61 -31.13
N MET A 615 -86.68 74.39 -30.63
CA MET A 615 -87.93 73.66 -30.86
C MET A 615 -89.14 74.43 -30.30
N LYS A 616 -89.10 74.84 -29.03
CA LYS A 616 -90.18 75.62 -28.40
C LYS A 616 -90.47 76.95 -29.13
N VAL A 617 -89.43 77.65 -29.57
CA VAL A 617 -89.57 78.90 -30.35
C VAL A 617 -90.18 78.62 -31.73
N ASN A 618 -89.76 77.53 -32.39
CA ASN A 618 -90.32 77.11 -33.66
C ASN A 618 -91.79 76.65 -33.54
N GLU A 619 -92.14 75.91 -32.49
CA GLU A 619 -93.53 75.55 -32.15
C GLU A 619 -94.38 76.81 -31.91
N HIS A 620 -93.87 77.77 -31.13
CA HIS A 620 -94.55 79.05 -30.90
C HIS A 620 -94.74 79.87 -32.20
N LEU A 621 -93.78 79.80 -33.13
CA LEU A 621 -93.86 80.41 -34.46
C LEU A 621 -94.94 79.76 -35.34
N MET A 622 -95.14 78.44 -35.24
CA MET A 622 -96.19 77.72 -35.98
C MET A 622 -97.58 77.96 -35.36
N ASP A 623 -97.68 78.03 -34.03
CA ASP A 623 -98.91 78.34 -33.28
C ASP A 623 -99.36 79.81 -33.39
N ASN A 624 -98.50 80.71 -33.88
CA ASN A 624 -98.83 82.11 -34.14
C ASN A 624 -99.96 82.31 -35.18
N ARG A 625 -100.51 81.25 -35.78
CA ARG A 625 -101.70 81.31 -36.64
C ARG A 625 -103.05 81.30 -35.90
N GLN A 626 -103.15 80.96 -34.61
CA GLN A 626 -104.43 80.97 -33.87
C GLN A 626 -104.30 81.46 -32.41
N SER A 627 -105.13 82.44 -32.03
CA SER A 627 -105.37 83.01 -30.67
C SER A 627 -104.30 83.93 -30.04
N HIS A 628 -104.73 85.10 -29.52
CA HIS A 628 -103.87 86.28 -29.26
C HIS A 628 -103.61 86.68 -27.80
N ASN A 629 -104.25 86.12 -26.76
CA ASN A 629 -104.13 86.66 -25.38
C ASN A 629 -103.41 85.79 -24.32
N TYR A 630 -103.05 84.53 -24.59
CA TYR A 630 -102.22 83.70 -23.69
C TYR A 630 -100.70 83.76 -23.98
N LYS A 631 -100.28 84.44 -25.06
CA LYS A 631 -98.93 84.31 -25.65
C LYS A 631 -97.85 85.24 -25.08
N ARG A 632 -98.23 86.34 -24.41
CA ARG A 632 -97.27 87.36 -23.95
C ARG A 632 -96.42 86.90 -22.75
N HIS A 633 -96.96 86.05 -21.87
CA HIS A 633 -96.22 85.49 -20.73
C HIS A 633 -95.29 84.34 -21.16
N SER A 634 -95.70 83.51 -22.13
CA SER A 634 -94.87 82.44 -22.71
C SER A 634 -93.64 83.01 -23.44
N LEU A 635 -93.83 84.05 -24.27
CA LEU A 635 -92.74 84.70 -24.99
C LEU A 635 -91.76 85.43 -24.05
N ASN A 636 -92.23 86.00 -22.94
CA ASN A 636 -91.36 86.58 -21.93
C ASN A 636 -90.51 85.51 -21.22
N SER A 637 -91.09 84.35 -20.90
CA SER A 637 -90.38 83.21 -20.32
C SER A 637 -89.30 82.65 -21.26
N LEU A 638 -89.63 82.48 -22.55
CA LEU A 638 -88.67 82.04 -23.57
C LEU A 638 -87.54 83.07 -23.77
N ASN A 639 -87.84 84.38 -23.67
CA ASN A 639 -86.82 85.43 -23.75
C ASN A 639 -85.91 85.47 -22.53
N THR A 640 -86.41 85.17 -21.33
CA THR A 640 -85.57 85.02 -20.13
C THR A 640 -84.66 83.80 -20.23
N GLU A 641 -85.18 82.67 -20.73
CA GLU A 641 -84.39 81.46 -20.97
C GLU A 641 -83.32 81.67 -22.06
N ARG A 642 -83.67 82.38 -23.14
CA ARG A 642 -82.72 82.80 -24.20
C ARG A 642 -81.58 83.65 -23.65
N LYS A 643 -81.88 84.66 -22.83
CA LYS A 643 -80.85 85.53 -22.21
C LYS A 643 -79.97 84.76 -21.24
N SER A 644 -80.54 83.79 -20.50
CA SER A 644 -79.78 82.87 -19.66
C SER A 644 -78.83 82.01 -20.49
N LEU A 645 -79.30 81.37 -21.57
CA LEU A 645 -78.47 80.54 -22.44
C LEU A 645 -77.37 81.33 -23.17
N ALA A 646 -77.64 82.59 -23.52
CA ALA A 646 -76.62 83.49 -24.05
C ALA A 646 -75.56 83.88 -22.99
N ASN A 647 -75.89 83.80 -21.69
CA ASN A 647 -74.91 83.93 -20.60
C ASN A 647 -74.13 82.62 -20.41
N ASP A 648 -74.81 81.49 -20.36
CA ASP A 648 -74.21 80.16 -20.22
C ASP A 648 -73.24 79.85 -21.38
N THR A 649 -73.57 80.27 -22.61
CA THR A 649 -72.69 80.16 -23.79
C THR A 649 -71.44 81.06 -23.66
N ARG A 650 -71.56 82.24 -23.04
CA ARG A 650 -70.40 83.11 -22.77
C ARG A 650 -69.51 82.54 -21.66
N GLU A 651 -70.08 81.93 -20.64
CA GLU A 651 -69.33 81.23 -19.59
C GLU A 651 -68.63 79.99 -20.16
N LEU A 652 -69.29 79.22 -21.03
CA LEU A 652 -68.69 78.09 -21.75
C LEU A 652 -67.50 78.52 -22.60
N LYS A 653 -67.59 79.67 -23.28
CA LYS A 653 -66.49 80.26 -24.04
C LYS A 653 -65.29 80.58 -23.13
N HIS A 654 -65.55 81.13 -21.95
CA HIS A 654 -64.48 81.40 -20.98
C HIS A 654 -63.80 80.12 -20.49
N ILE A 655 -64.55 79.05 -20.23
CA ILE A 655 -64.01 77.73 -19.86
C ILE A 655 -63.17 77.15 -21.01
N ALA A 656 -63.64 77.27 -22.26
CA ALA A 656 -62.90 76.84 -23.44
C ALA A 656 -61.58 77.60 -23.61
N ASP A 657 -61.59 78.93 -23.42
CA ASP A 657 -60.39 79.76 -23.51
C ASP A 657 -59.37 79.40 -22.41
N MET A 658 -59.83 79.08 -21.19
CA MET A 658 -58.96 78.57 -20.12
C MET A 658 -58.31 77.23 -20.48
N LEU A 659 -59.07 76.27 -21.04
CA LEU A 659 -58.54 74.97 -21.46
C LEU A 659 -57.52 75.09 -22.61
N VAL A 660 -57.79 75.97 -23.58
CA VAL A 660 -56.85 76.25 -24.67
C VAL A 660 -55.56 76.87 -24.12
N GLY A 661 -55.68 77.88 -23.24
CA GLY A 661 -54.51 78.53 -22.63
C GLY A 661 -53.68 77.60 -21.74
N GLN A 662 -54.30 76.61 -21.10
CA GLN A 662 -53.57 75.58 -20.31
C GLN A 662 -52.80 74.58 -21.19
N ASN A 663 -53.23 74.35 -22.44
CA ASN A 663 -52.57 73.44 -23.37
C ASN A 663 -51.33 74.07 -24.06
N ASP A 664 -51.31 75.41 -24.14
CA ASP A 664 -50.21 76.19 -24.74
C ASP A 664 -49.00 76.37 -23.80
N ASN A 665 -49.19 76.21 -22.48
CA ASN A 665 -48.15 76.47 -21.46
C ASN A 665 -47.16 75.32 -21.19
N ASN A 666 -47.32 74.15 -21.83
CA ASN A 666 -46.45 72.99 -21.59
C ASN A 666 -45.31 72.86 -22.62
N GLY A 667 -44.07 72.81 -22.11
CA GLY A 667 -42.82 72.73 -22.87
C GLY A 667 -42.76 71.60 -23.92
N ILE A 668 -41.92 71.84 -24.94
CA ILE A 668 -41.96 71.22 -26.26
C ILE A 668 -41.44 69.77 -26.28
N LYS A 669 -42.31 68.81 -26.65
CA LYS A 669 -41.92 67.51 -27.25
C LYS A 669 -42.68 67.28 -28.58
N PRO A 670 -42.04 66.77 -29.66
CA PRO A 670 -42.65 66.68 -30.99
C PRO A 670 -43.89 65.78 -31.07
N ARG A 671 -43.87 64.63 -30.37
CA ARG A 671 -44.97 63.64 -30.37
C ARG A 671 -46.25 64.11 -29.66
N SER A 672 -46.14 65.15 -28.83
CA SER A 672 -47.26 65.75 -28.08
C SER A 672 -47.89 66.93 -28.83
N TYR A 673 -47.23 67.44 -29.88
CA TYR A 673 -47.68 68.60 -30.63
C TYR A 673 -48.96 68.31 -31.42
N ASP A 674 -49.01 67.18 -32.13
CA ASP A 674 -50.18 66.81 -32.94
C ASP A 674 -51.41 66.50 -32.06
N ARG A 675 -51.22 65.82 -30.92
CA ARG A 675 -52.31 65.56 -29.97
C ARG A 675 -52.85 66.84 -29.35
N ARG A 676 -51.97 67.77 -28.93
CA ARG A 676 -52.38 69.08 -28.40
C ARG A 676 -53.15 69.90 -29.42
N ARG A 677 -52.68 69.93 -30.68
CA ARG A 677 -53.35 70.65 -31.75
C ARG A 677 -54.75 70.09 -32.01
N ASN A 678 -54.86 68.77 -32.14
CA ASN A 678 -56.16 68.09 -32.31
C ASN A 678 -57.11 68.40 -31.14
N ALA A 679 -56.58 68.42 -29.91
CA ALA A 679 -57.34 68.77 -28.72
C ALA A 679 -57.89 70.20 -28.74
N VAL A 680 -57.04 71.18 -29.07
CA VAL A 680 -57.44 72.59 -29.18
C VAL A 680 -58.45 72.77 -30.31
N ASP A 681 -58.24 72.12 -31.45
CA ASP A 681 -59.11 72.21 -32.61
C ASP A 681 -60.51 71.64 -32.32
N GLU A 682 -60.60 70.53 -31.58
CA GLU A 682 -61.90 69.98 -31.17
C GLU A 682 -62.60 70.84 -30.11
N ILE A 683 -61.91 71.35 -29.09
CA ILE A 683 -62.52 72.28 -28.11
C ILE A 683 -63.13 73.47 -28.84
N ARG A 684 -62.40 74.06 -29.79
CA ARG A 684 -62.89 75.15 -30.65
C ARG A 684 -64.05 74.71 -31.53
N CYS A 685 -63.99 73.51 -32.11
CA CYS A 685 -65.07 72.96 -32.93
C CYS A 685 -66.37 72.76 -32.12
N LYS A 686 -66.28 72.20 -30.92
CA LYS A 686 -67.42 72.01 -30.02
C LYS A 686 -68.01 73.33 -29.55
N LEU A 687 -67.17 74.30 -29.20
CA LEU A 687 -67.63 75.65 -28.89
C LEU A 687 -68.34 76.30 -30.09
N ALA A 688 -67.76 76.19 -31.29
CA ALA A 688 -68.35 76.73 -32.52
C ALA A 688 -69.71 76.06 -32.84
N GLN A 689 -69.87 74.76 -32.57
CA GLN A 689 -71.17 74.07 -32.71
C GLN A 689 -72.23 74.65 -31.77
N VAL A 690 -71.86 74.98 -30.53
CA VAL A 690 -72.77 75.64 -29.56
C VAL A 690 -73.09 77.07 -29.99
N GLU A 691 -72.08 77.85 -30.38
CA GLU A 691 -72.26 79.23 -30.89
C GLU A 691 -73.13 79.27 -32.16
N GLU A 692 -73.01 78.27 -33.05
CA GLU A 692 -73.87 78.09 -34.22
C GLU A 692 -75.33 77.85 -33.82
N LYS A 693 -75.58 76.96 -32.86
CA LYS A 693 -76.93 76.70 -32.33
C LYS A 693 -77.52 77.95 -31.68
N GLN A 694 -76.72 78.69 -30.89
CA GLN A 694 -77.14 79.97 -30.32
C GLN A 694 -77.50 80.98 -31.43
N ARG A 695 -76.70 81.09 -32.49
CA ARG A 695 -76.99 82.00 -33.61
C ARG A 695 -78.24 81.58 -34.38
N LYS A 696 -78.45 80.28 -34.59
CA LYS A 696 -79.70 79.75 -35.17
C LYS A 696 -80.92 80.13 -34.34
N LEU A 697 -80.83 79.99 -33.01
CA LEU A 697 -81.87 80.44 -32.08
C LEU A 697 -82.13 81.95 -32.21
N GLU A 698 -81.08 82.78 -32.22
CA GLU A 698 -81.22 84.24 -32.37
C GLU A 698 -81.87 84.62 -33.71
N ASN A 699 -81.50 83.95 -34.81
CA ASN A 699 -82.10 84.18 -36.13
C ASN A 699 -83.58 83.78 -36.16
N LEU A 700 -83.94 82.62 -35.60
CA LEU A 700 -85.34 82.19 -35.46
C LEU A 700 -86.15 83.20 -34.62
N TRP A 701 -85.54 83.71 -33.54
CA TRP A 701 -86.15 84.71 -32.66
C TRP A 701 -86.36 86.06 -33.38
N LEU A 702 -85.38 86.55 -34.13
CA LEU A 702 -85.49 87.77 -34.93
C LEU A 702 -86.59 87.65 -35.99
N ASN A 703 -86.69 86.50 -36.66
CA ASN A 703 -87.77 86.22 -37.62
C ASN A 703 -89.16 86.17 -36.96
N SER A 704 -89.24 85.72 -35.69
CA SER A 704 -90.48 85.78 -34.89
C SER A 704 -90.93 87.19 -34.52
N ILE A 705 -90.02 88.15 -34.43
CA ILE A 705 -90.37 89.55 -34.10
C ILE A 705 -90.82 90.28 -35.37
N CYS A 706 -90.13 90.07 -36.51
CA CYS A 706 -90.49 90.71 -37.79
C CYS A 706 -91.86 90.27 -38.33
N SER A 707 -92.30 89.05 -38.04
CA SER A 707 -93.63 88.54 -38.43
C SER A 707 -94.79 89.13 -37.60
N ALA A 708 -94.53 89.66 -36.40
CA ALA A 708 -95.55 90.29 -35.55
C ALA A 708 -95.86 91.76 -35.90
N SER A 709 -95.01 92.41 -36.71
CA SER A 709 -95.06 93.86 -36.97
C SER A 709 -95.93 94.28 -38.18
N LEU A 710 -96.59 93.33 -38.86
CA LEU A 710 -97.33 93.57 -40.11
C LEU A 710 -98.86 93.75 -39.94
N SER A 711 -99.40 93.70 -38.72
CA SER A 711 -100.85 93.55 -38.50
C SER A 711 -101.53 94.64 -37.65
N ASN A 712 -101.19 95.93 -37.78
CA ASN A 712 -102.14 97.02 -37.46
C ASN A 712 -101.71 98.40 -38.00
N THR A 713 -102.44 98.92 -38.98
CA THR A 713 -102.41 100.31 -39.49
C THR A 713 -103.83 100.91 -39.54
N LEU A 714 -103.91 102.24 -39.33
CA LEU A 714 -105.08 103.17 -39.45
C LEU A 714 -106.00 103.24 -38.20
N SER A 715 -106.19 104.36 -37.46
CA SER A 715 -106.42 105.77 -37.89
C SER A 715 -106.25 106.80 -36.73
N ARG A 716 -105.45 107.86 -36.95
CA ARG A 716 -105.71 109.34 -36.81
C ARG A 716 -106.51 109.89 -35.59
N GLU A 717 -106.21 111.05 -34.97
CA GLU A 717 -105.16 112.08 -35.06
C GLU A 717 -105.40 113.20 -33.99
N LYS A 718 -104.35 114.00 -33.70
CA LYS A 718 -104.27 115.36 -33.06
C LYS A 718 -104.24 115.47 -31.52
N GLY A 719 -103.30 116.19 -30.89
CA GLY A 719 -102.21 117.01 -31.45
C GLY A 719 -101.19 117.58 -30.44
N THR A 720 -100.17 118.22 -31.04
CA THR A 720 -99.29 119.32 -30.60
C THR A 720 -98.18 119.11 -29.54
N SER A 721 -96.96 118.95 -30.10
CA SER A 721 -95.71 119.72 -29.88
C SER A 721 -94.97 119.73 -28.53
N SER A 722 -93.89 118.93 -28.54
CA SER A 722 -92.51 119.04 -27.99
C SER A 722 -91.91 120.47 -27.86
N PRO A 723 -90.69 120.71 -27.29
CA PRO A 723 -89.56 119.74 -27.18
C PRO A 723 -88.51 119.82 -26.03
N VAL A 724 -87.72 118.72 -25.92
CA VAL A 724 -86.22 118.65 -25.73
C VAL A 724 -85.66 118.99 -24.33
N THR A 725 -84.72 118.28 -23.67
CA THR A 725 -83.62 117.30 -23.93
C THR A 725 -83.26 116.67 -22.56
N GLU A 726 -83.10 115.36 -22.37
CA GLU A 726 -81.96 114.46 -22.64
C GLU A 726 -80.70 114.60 -21.75
N GLY A 727 -80.25 113.44 -21.22
CA GLY A 727 -78.96 113.17 -20.56
C GLY A 727 -78.99 113.28 -19.02
N GLY A 728 -78.83 112.24 -18.20
CA GLY A 728 -78.16 110.95 -18.34
C GLY A 728 -76.99 110.88 -17.35
N ASN A 729 -77.08 110.02 -16.32
CA ASN A 729 -75.90 109.43 -15.68
C ASN A 729 -76.22 108.17 -14.83
N PRO A 730 -75.22 107.31 -14.57
CA PRO A 730 -75.36 105.86 -14.36
C PRO A 730 -75.17 105.43 -12.91
N LEU A 731 -75.72 104.28 -12.53
CA LEU A 731 -75.48 103.56 -11.28
C LEU A 731 -75.91 102.10 -11.50
N ARG A 732 -75.42 101.03 -10.86
CA ARG A 732 -74.31 100.72 -9.95
C ARG A 732 -74.51 99.22 -9.62
N ASN A 733 -73.42 98.50 -9.39
CA ASN A 733 -73.26 97.19 -8.72
C ASN A 733 -74.50 96.46 -8.16
N ARG A 734 -74.50 95.12 -8.31
CA ARG A 734 -74.44 94.22 -7.15
C ARG A 734 -73.95 92.81 -7.50
N ARG A 735 -72.79 92.46 -6.92
CA ARG A 735 -72.28 91.09 -6.73
C ARG A 735 -73.16 90.34 -5.72
N VAL A 736 -73.38 89.05 -5.94
CA VAL A 736 -73.83 88.08 -4.94
C VAL A 736 -72.77 86.97 -4.86
N ARG A 737 -72.41 86.62 -3.62
CA ARG A 737 -71.49 85.53 -3.24
C ARG A 737 -72.19 84.17 -3.37
N ILE A 738 -71.45 83.13 -3.74
CA ILE A 738 -71.82 81.74 -3.46
C ILE A 738 -70.60 81.04 -2.86
N ALA A 739 -70.87 80.27 -1.79
CA ALA A 739 -69.95 79.56 -0.94
C ALA A 739 -69.40 78.29 -1.62
N VAL A 740 -68.13 77.97 -1.34
CA VAL A 740 -67.51 76.68 -1.65
C VAL A 740 -67.27 75.99 -0.31
N ASN A 741 -67.81 74.78 -0.17
CA ASN A 741 -67.54 73.91 0.97
C ASN A 741 -66.12 73.34 0.83
N THR A 742 -65.24 73.79 1.72
CA THR A 742 -63.92 73.21 1.95
C THR A 742 -64.07 72.06 2.95
N VAL A 743 -63.69 70.84 2.58
CA VAL A 743 -63.46 69.76 3.53
C VAL A 743 -61.98 69.82 3.92
N HIS A 744 -61.73 70.16 5.19
CA HIS A 744 -60.41 70.02 5.82
C HIS A 744 -60.15 68.55 6.13
N PHE A 745 -58.98 68.05 5.75
CA PHE A 745 -58.33 66.92 6.40
C PHE A 745 -57.24 67.48 7.33
N ASP A 746 -57.40 67.24 8.62
CA ASP A 746 -56.46 67.61 9.66
C ASP A 746 -55.27 66.66 9.70
N SER A 747 -54.09 67.25 9.83
CA SER A 747 -52.82 66.60 10.10
C SER A 747 -52.46 66.85 11.57
N SER A 748 -52.58 65.86 12.46
CA SER A 748 -51.68 65.64 13.61
C SER A 748 -52.18 64.51 14.51
N GLY A 749 -51.31 63.54 14.77
CA GLY A 749 -51.59 62.41 15.64
C GLY A 749 -50.35 61.53 15.82
N SER A 750 -49.46 61.97 16.69
CA SER A 750 -48.31 61.22 17.20
C SER A 750 -48.77 60.04 18.07
N VAL A 751 -48.40 58.80 17.71
CA VAL A 751 -48.32 57.65 18.65
C VAL A 751 -47.20 56.71 18.18
N SER A 752 -46.29 56.36 19.09
CA SER A 752 -45.30 55.27 18.94
C SER A 752 -45.75 54.03 19.75
N PRO A 753 -45.03 52.89 19.74
CA PRO A 753 -45.47 51.67 19.09
C PRO A 753 -45.82 50.55 20.10
N ASN A 754 -46.73 49.67 19.73
CA ASN A 754 -46.81 48.33 20.30
C ASN A 754 -47.66 47.47 19.35
N VAL A 755 -47.06 46.42 18.81
CA VAL A 755 -47.61 45.06 18.64
C VAL A 755 -46.62 44.26 17.79
N SER A 756 -46.26 43.10 18.33
CA SER A 756 -45.40 42.04 17.79
C SER A 756 -45.85 41.51 16.42
N PRO A 757 -44.95 40.91 15.62
CA PRO A 757 -45.38 40.15 14.44
C PRO A 757 -45.72 38.70 14.83
N GLU A 758 -46.98 38.32 14.64
CA GLU A 758 -47.37 36.92 14.46
C GLU A 758 -46.94 36.47 13.06
N LEU A 759 -46.15 35.40 13.03
CA LEU A 759 -45.76 34.67 11.83
C LEU A 759 -46.98 33.94 11.26
N VAL A 760 -47.37 34.27 10.03
CA VAL A 760 -48.23 33.41 9.22
C VAL A 760 -47.35 32.34 8.58
N ASN A 761 -47.64 31.13 9.04
CA ASN A 761 -47.15 29.84 8.62
C ASN A 761 -47.69 29.52 7.21
N VAL A 762 -46.80 29.23 6.26
CA VAL A 762 -47.13 28.49 5.03
C VAL A 762 -46.10 27.36 4.92
N GLY A 763 -46.48 26.18 5.42
CA GLY A 763 -46.04 24.91 4.85
C GLY A 763 -46.85 24.64 3.57
N ASP A 764 -46.51 23.73 2.68
CA ASP A 764 -45.49 22.69 2.67
C ASP A 764 -45.50 22.18 1.21
N SER A 765 -44.34 21.88 0.61
CA SER A 765 -44.24 20.74 -0.31
C SER A 765 -42.77 20.40 -0.58
N ALA A 766 -42.42 19.19 -0.15
CA ALA A 766 -41.14 18.54 -0.16
C ALA A 766 -40.69 18.04 -1.55
N THR A 767 -39.37 17.88 -1.70
CA THR A 767 -38.56 16.79 -2.32
C THR A 767 -37.16 17.39 -2.56
N GLU A 768 -35.99 16.85 -2.25
CA GLU A 768 -35.48 15.56 -1.77
C GLU A 768 -34.03 15.88 -1.29
N SER A 769 -33.61 15.39 -0.13
CA SER A 769 -32.19 15.13 0.12
C SER A 769 -32.03 13.98 1.11
N SER A 770 -31.82 12.81 0.55
CA SER A 770 -31.17 11.68 1.21
C SER A 770 -29.74 12.07 1.54
N LEU A 771 -29.33 11.94 2.81
CA LEU A 771 -28.08 11.28 3.25
C LEU A 771 -27.80 11.52 4.75
N SER A 772 -27.55 10.41 5.45
CA SER A 772 -26.82 10.29 6.72
C SER A 772 -27.50 10.74 8.03
N LYS A 773 -28.34 9.86 8.59
CA LYS A 773 -28.50 9.72 10.05
C LYS A 773 -28.25 8.27 10.44
N SER A 774 -26.99 7.96 10.74
CA SER A 774 -26.58 6.80 11.53
C SER A 774 -25.15 7.03 11.98
N SER A 775 -24.97 7.78 13.07
CA SER A 775 -23.73 7.81 13.90
C SER A 775 -23.85 8.79 15.08
N GLN A 776 -24.98 8.79 15.80
CA GLN A 776 -25.07 9.49 17.10
C GLN A 776 -25.83 8.63 18.10
N GLN A 777 -25.23 7.49 18.46
CA GLN A 777 -25.55 6.72 19.65
C GLN A 777 -24.41 5.74 19.91
N ARG A 778 -23.27 6.25 20.40
CA ARG A 778 -22.22 5.46 21.09
C ARG A 778 -21.09 6.37 21.57
N LEU A 779 -21.37 7.23 22.55
CA LEU A 779 -20.34 7.87 23.37
C LEU A 779 -20.92 8.05 24.78
N GLN A 780 -21.23 6.91 25.43
CA GLN A 780 -21.33 6.76 26.88
C GLN A 780 -21.03 5.29 27.20
N SER A 781 -19.75 4.97 27.32
CA SER A 781 -19.17 3.85 28.10
C SER A 781 -17.65 3.99 28.08
#